data_AF-A0AAD9F148-F1
#
_entry.id   AF-A0AAD9F148-F1
#
_cell.length_a   1.000
_cell.length_b   1.000
_cell.length_c   1.000
_cell.angle_alpha   90.00
_cell.angle_beta   90.00
_cell.angle_gamma   90.00
#
_symmetry.space_group_name_H-M   'P 1'
#
loop_
_entity.id
_entity.type
_entity.pdbx_description
1 polymer ?
#
loop_
_entity_poly.entity_id
_entity_poly.type
_entity_poly.pdbx_seq_one_letter_code
_entity_poly.pdbx_strand_id
1 'polypeptide(L)'
;MMKRRVEAAPLQGAKRPHDDSSSDEESQLSRQDSSQNDSLSDQEDQRPGFSMPSVIADDPDNDPTQNDASSDFSMYNSVSQKLMAKMGFREGSGLGKFGQGRKEIIEASTQRGRRGLGLTLQGFQGELSVDWRDEPEPTAVQKVDWFPECTTENPDATELRDWMKMGPRKLKIEDETEFCTEDLLHTLLRCKTVFDNLEGEEMRRARTRSNPYETIRGGIFLNRAAMKMSNIDHCFDQMFTNPKDSQGKPLTKDREGELLYFGDVCAGPGGFSEYILWRRRWHAKGFGMTLKGPCDFKLEDFFAAPSELFEPYYGEGGVDGDGDITRPENITAFRNFVLESTERRGMHFLMADGGFSVEGQENIQEILSKQLLLCQFLTAISTLRTGGHFVCKTFDLFTPFSVGLIYLLYLSFDRISLFKPITSRPANSERYVVCRGLKPGSDAIREYMFRVNLKLNQLRNTDTDVTEVVPLSLIKEDTDFYQFMVNSNESLCVVQIKALAKIHAFVVDQTLSETRQAEIRKECLKLWGVPDKARVTPTSSDPKSKFYELIKNSDVESFQTKLTPLTSTSLEKLRHILDHRCIVGGGEQIFLLSLGKSQIYIWEGKLPVRWRKLESFKLELPRDTLLSVEIVQELKGEGKAQRRINAVHVMDALILNGTDVRDRHFNQRIQMAEKFVKAVAKPSRPDMNPIRVKEVYRLEEMEKIFVRLEMKVTKSSGGIPRLSYTGRDDRHFLPTGLYVVKTVNEPWTMAYSKNSKMKFFFNKTTKDSTYEMPANAAAPFSVCHAERYFWAWVDGVIVHDSQTRMDPEKLSKDDVLSFVHQNHQP
;
A
#
# COMPACT_ATOMS: atom_id res chain seq x y z
N MET A 1 -31.49 -65.57 11.74
CA MET A 1 -31.49 -67.00 12.11
C MET A 1 -30.35 -67.21 13.10
N MET A 2 -30.68 -67.73 14.29
CA MET A 2 -29.87 -68.29 15.38
C MET A 2 -28.62 -67.57 15.96
N LYS A 3 -28.80 -67.21 17.25
CA LYS A 3 -27.82 -66.85 18.30
C LYS A 3 -27.05 -68.08 18.80
N ARG A 4 -25.82 -67.88 19.32
CA ARG A 4 -25.34 -68.19 20.71
C ARG A 4 -23.80 -68.08 20.78
N ARG A 5 -23.26 -67.20 21.64
CA ARG A 5 -22.75 -67.42 23.04
C ARG A 5 -21.42 -68.21 23.08
N VAL A 6 -20.41 -67.95 23.92
CA VAL A 6 -19.99 -66.91 24.91
C VAL A 6 -18.62 -67.42 25.47
N GLU A 7 -17.69 -66.51 25.84
CA GLU A 7 -16.51 -66.67 26.76
C GLU A 7 -15.42 -67.73 26.42
N ALA A 8 -14.13 -67.64 26.75
CA ALA A 8 -13.19 -66.67 27.34
C ALA A 8 -11.74 -67.12 26.97
N ALA A 9 -10.74 -66.25 27.18
CA ALA A 9 -9.29 -66.29 26.81
C ALA A 9 -8.46 -67.47 27.41
N PRO A 10 -7.10 -67.61 27.29
CA PRO A 10 -6.05 -66.70 26.75
C PRO A 10 -4.77 -67.33 26.04
N LEU A 11 -3.78 -66.47 25.69
CA LEU A 11 -2.33 -66.70 25.39
C LEU A 11 -2.00 -67.41 24.04
N GLN A 12 -1.02 -67.07 23.19
CA GLN A 12 0.22 -66.26 23.16
C GLN A 12 0.58 -65.98 21.68
N GLY A 13 1.27 -64.88 21.33
CA GLY A 13 1.93 -64.78 20.02
C GLY A 13 2.22 -63.39 19.44
N ALA A 14 3.23 -62.72 19.98
CA ALA A 14 4.26 -61.92 19.29
C ALA A 14 3.93 -60.66 18.43
N LYS A 15 4.55 -59.55 18.89
CA LYS A 15 5.13 -58.37 18.20
C LYS A 15 4.33 -57.04 18.22
N ARG A 16 4.73 -56.17 19.16
CA ARG A 16 4.58 -54.70 19.22
C ARG A 16 5.81 -54.01 18.61
N PRO A 17 5.79 -52.67 18.46
CA PRO A 17 6.52 -51.88 19.43
C PRO A 17 5.70 -50.74 20.06
N HIS A 18 6.32 -50.18 21.10
CA HIS A 18 5.77 -49.52 22.27
C HIS A 18 5.91 -47.99 22.16
N ASP A 19 4.97 -47.28 22.78
CA ASP A 19 5.15 -45.93 23.31
C ASP A 19 6.31 -45.89 24.32
N ASP A 20 6.98 -44.74 24.42
CA ASP A 20 7.30 -44.19 25.75
C ASP A 20 7.45 -42.67 25.75
N SER A 21 7.19 -42.13 26.95
CA SER A 21 7.08 -40.72 27.32
C SER A 21 8.21 -40.29 28.26
N SER A 22 8.40 -38.95 28.39
CA SER A 22 9.19 -38.24 29.43
C SER A 22 10.72 -38.34 29.27
N SER A 23 11.54 -37.29 29.39
CA SER A 23 11.50 -36.01 30.13
C SER A 23 12.64 -35.09 29.64
N ASP A 24 12.49 -33.77 29.86
CA ASP A 24 13.50 -32.72 30.08
C ASP A 24 14.79 -32.72 29.25
N GLU A 25 15.02 -31.65 28.47
CA GLU A 25 16.22 -30.80 28.57
C GLU A 25 16.02 -29.47 27.81
N GLU A 26 16.60 -28.42 28.39
CA GLU A 26 16.61 -27.03 27.96
C GLU A 26 17.15 -26.86 26.53
N SER A 27 16.45 -26.09 25.69
CA SER A 27 17.03 -25.58 24.44
C SER A 27 17.05 -24.06 24.43
N GLN A 28 18.28 -23.54 24.39
CA GLN A 28 18.62 -22.15 24.31
C GLN A 28 18.03 -21.52 23.03
N LEU A 29 17.15 -20.54 23.24
CA LEU A 29 16.65 -19.64 22.22
C LEU A 29 17.80 -18.77 21.67
N SER A 30 18.30 -19.06 20.47
CA SER A 30 18.97 -18.06 19.66
C SER A 30 17.92 -17.31 18.85
N ARG A 31 17.68 -16.06 19.26
CA ARG A 31 16.90 -15.08 18.51
C ARG A 31 17.70 -14.68 17.27
N GLN A 32 17.22 -15.02 16.08
CA GLN A 32 17.64 -14.38 14.83
C GLN A 32 16.51 -13.51 14.30
N ASP A 33 16.81 -12.20 14.23
CA ASP A 33 16.01 -11.16 13.61
C ASP A 33 15.66 -11.53 12.16
N SER A 34 14.38 -11.50 11.84
CA SER A 34 13.85 -11.66 10.49
C SER A 34 13.16 -10.36 10.09
N SER A 35 13.93 -9.46 9.45
CA SER A 35 13.38 -8.30 8.75
C SER A 35 14.35 -7.90 7.63
N GLN A 36 14.15 -8.39 6.42
CA GLN A 36 14.82 -7.89 5.20
C GLN A 36 14.18 -8.54 3.97
N ASN A 37 13.40 -7.76 3.23
CA ASN A 37 13.12 -8.03 1.81
C ASN A 37 12.77 -6.70 1.15
N ASP A 38 13.77 -6.13 0.47
CA ASP A 38 13.69 -4.91 -0.33
C ASP A 38 13.61 -5.26 -1.83
N SER A 39 12.94 -4.38 -2.57
CA SER A 39 12.77 -4.35 -4.02
C SER A 39 13.99 -4.83 -4.82
N LEU A 40 13.74 -5.69 -5.83
CA LEU A 40 14.66 -6.49 -6.66
C LEU A 40 15.69 -5.73 -7.53
N SER A 41 16.19 -4.59 -7.06
CA SER A 41 17.36 -3.93 -7.64
C SER A 41 18.57 -3.89 -6.70
N ASP A 42 18.50 -4.44 -5.49
CA ASP A 42 19.63 -4.46 -4.55
C ASP A 42 19.53 -5.70 -3.62
N GLN A 43 20.30 -6.76 -3.86
CA GLN A 43 20.60 -7.79 -2.84
C GLN A 43 22.02 -7.57 -2.29
N GLU A 44 22.15 -7.54 -0.96
CA GLU A 44 23.42 -7.56 -0.22
C GLU A 44 23.67 -8.99 0.27
N ASP A 45 24.81 -9.59 -0.10
CA ASP A 45 25.17 -10.95 0.30
C ASP A 45 26.11 -11.00 1.52
N GLN A 46 26.02 -12.14 2.20
CA GLN A 46 26.47 -12.45 3.56
C GLN A 46 28.01 -12.55 3.72
N ARG A 47 28.48 -12.37 4.97
CA ARG A 47 29.89 -12.59 5.37
C ARG A 47 30.27 -14.09 5.28
N PRO A 48 31.37 -14.47 4.63
CA PRO A 48 31.87 -15.84 4.69
C PRO A 48 32.62 -16.11 6.01
N GLY A 49 32.27 -17.23 6.65
CA GLY A 49 33.03 -17.84 7.74
C GLY A 49 34.26 -18.58 7.19
N PHE A 50 35.38 -18.46 7.90
CA PHE A 50 36.65 -19.11 7.55
C PHE A 50 36.56 -20.63 7.68
N SER A 51 36.84 -21.34 6.58
CA SER A 51 37.31 -22.72 6.60
C SER A 51 38.46 -22.89 5.60
N MET A 52 39.59 -23.39 6.09
CA MET A 52 40.82 -23.65 5.33
C MET A 52 40.71 -24.93 4.49
N PRO A 53 41.30 -24.96 3.29
CA PRO A 53 41.84 -26.19 2.71
C PRO A 53 43.37 -26.17 2.57
N SER A 54 43.91 -27.38 2.54
CA SER A 54 45.30 -27.82 2.62
C SER A 54 46.15 -27.65 1.35
N VAL A 55 47.46 -27.54 1.60
CA VAL A 55 48.62 -27.50 0.69
C VAL A 55 48.77 -28.72 -0.22
N ILE A 56 49.08 -28.53 -1.53
CA ILE A 56 49.95 -29.40 -2.36
C ILE A 56 50.72 -28.51 -3.38
N ALA A 57 51.96 -28.89 -3.68
CA ALA A 57 53.01 -28.15 -4.39
C ALA A 57 53.28 -28.61 -5.84
N ASP A 58 54.13 -27.82 -6.50
CA ASP A 58 55.09 -28.10 -7.60
C ASP A 58 54.81 -27.60 -9.05
N ASP A 59 55.95 -27.21 -9.65
CA ASP A 59 56.34 -26.23 -10.70
C ASP A 59 56.79 -26.97 -12.03
N PRO A 60 57.56 -26.42 -13.01
CA PRO A 60 57.52 -25.18 -13.84
C PRO A 60 57.63 -25.46 -15.38
N ASP A 61 57.79 -24.36 -16.16
CA ASP A 61 58.64 -24.15 -17.37
C ASP A 61 57.96 -23.78 -18.70
N ASN A 62 58.17 -22.51 -19.15
CA ASN A 62 58.97 -22.17 -20.34
C ASN A 62 58.98 -20.65 -20.64
N ASP A 63 60.17 -20.11 -20.93
CA ASP A 63 60.46 -18.80 -21.55
C ASP A 63 61.22 -19.08 -22.88
N PRO A 64 61.18 -18.24 -23.94
CA PRO A 64 62.28 -17.25 -24.10
C PRO A 64 62.02 -15.95 -24.94
N THR A 65 62.78 -14.89 -24.59
CA THR A 65 63.53 -13.89 -25.44
C THR A 65 62.78 -12.76 -26.21
N GLN A 66 63.26 -11.50 -26.44
CA GLN A 66 64.52 -10.74 -26.20
C GLN A 66 64.33 -9.19 -26.42
N ASN A 67 65.04 -8.38 -25.60
CA ASN A 67 65.71 -7.06 -25.79
C ASN A 67 65.04 -5.79 -26.40
N ASP A 68 65.06 -4.67 -25.64
CA ASP A 68 66.02 -3.55 -25.81
C ASP A 68 65.96 -2.55 -24.61
N ALA A 69 67.09 -2.16 -23.99
CA ALA A 69 67.10 -1.21 -22.85
C ALA A 69 68.40 -0.39 -22.73
N SER A 70 68.25 0.93 -22.69
CA SER A 70 69.24 1.94 -22.24
C SER A 70 68.48 3.09 -21.57
N SER A 71 68.79 3.69 -20.42
CA SER A 71 69.48 3.28 -19.17
C SER A 71 69.06 4.33 -18.11
N ASP A 72 68.10 4.01 -17.23
CA ASP A 72 67.44 4.94 -16.28
C ASP A 72 68.29 5.35 -15.05
N PHE A 73 69.60 5.12 -15.07
CA PHE A 73 70.43 5.22 -13.87
C PHE A 73 70.89 6.65 -13.49
N SER A 74 70.53 7.66 -14.29
CA SER A 74 70.90 9.07 -14.06
C SER A 74 70.06 9.79 -12.99
N MET A 75 68.96 9.18 -12.51
CA MET A 75 68.02 9.84 -11.58
C MET A 75 68.44 9.83 -10.09
N TYR A 76 69.51 9.14 -9.70
CA TYR A 76 69.92 9.04 -8.29
C TYR A 76 71.00 10.06 -7.89
N ASN A 77 70.89 10.63 -6.69
CA ASN A 77 71.93 11.52 -6.17
C ASN A 77 73.26 10.77 -5.90
N SER A 78 74.38 11.51 -5.87
CA SER A 78 75.72 10.94 -5.74
C SER A 78 75.99 10.19 -4.43
N VAL A 79 75.21 10.46 -3.38
CA VAL A 79 75.34 9.77 -2.09
C VAL A 79 74.69 8.39 -2.17
N SER A 80 73.50 8.30 -2.76
CA SER A 80 72.78 7.05 -3.00
C SER A 80 73.58 6.12 -3.91
N GLN A 81 74.19 6.64 -4.97
CA GLN A 81 75.06 5.85 -5.87
C GLN A 81 76.27 5.25 -5.15
N LYS A 82 76.94 6.03 -4.27
CA LYS A 82 78.07 5.53 -3.46
C LYS A 82 77.64 4.49 -2.43
N LEU A 83 76.45 4.63 -1.85
CA LEU A 83 75.91 3.66 -0.90
C LEU A 83 75.55 2.33 -1.60
N MET A 84 74.90 2.40 -2.76
CA MET A 84 74.56 1.25 -3.59
C MET A 84 75.83 0.49 -4.03
N ALA A 85 76.86 1.22 -4.48
CA ALA A 85 78.15 0.63 -4.82
C ALA A 85 78.83 -0.07 -3.62
N LYS A 86 78.76 0.52 -2.42
CA LYS A 86 79.28 -0.10 -1.18
C LYS A 86 78.54 -1.38 -0.78
N MET A 87 77.26 -1.51 -1.15
CA MET A 87 76.43 -2.69 -0.90
C MET A 87 76.51 -3.74 -2.02
N GLY A 88 77.44 -3.55 -2.97
CA GLY A 88 77.73 -4.53 -4.03
C GLY A 88 76.86 -4.42 -5.28
N PHE A 89 76.10 -3.34 -5.44
CA PHE A 89 75.29 -3.10 -6.63
C PHE A 89 76.16 -2.81 -7.87
N ARG A 90 75.85 -3.46 -9.00
CA ARG A 90 76.42 -3.17 -10.33
C ARG A 90 75.29 -2.85 -11.30
N GLU A 91 75.47 -1.83 -12.13
CA GLU A 91 74.48 -1.41 -13.13
C GLU A 91 74.06 -2.59 -14.03
N GLY A 92 72.75 -2.81 -14.18
CA GLY A 92 72.18 -3.96 -14.89
C GLY A 92 72.08 -5.29 -14.11
N SER A 93 72.46 -5.31 -12.82
CA SER A 93 72.36 -6.49 -11.95
C SER A 93 71.56 -6.22 -10.68
N GLY A 94 70.91 -7.27 -10.15
CA GLY A 94 70.15 -7.18 -8.91
C GLY A 94 71.02 -7.09 -7.66
N LEU A 95 70.53 -6.40 -6.62
CA LEU A 95 71.25 -6.27 -5.35
C LEU A 95 71.36 -7.62 -4.61
N GLY A 96 72.57 -8.12 -4.35
CA GLY A 96 72.82 -9.39 -3.64
C GLY A 96 74.18 -10.03 -4.00
N LYS A 97 74.70 -10.94 -3.16
CA LYS A 97 76.05 -11.54 -3.32
C LYS A 97 76.28 -12.24 -4.67
N PHE A 98 75.21 -12.75 -5.30
CA PHE A 98 75.26 -13.41 -6.62
C PHE A 98 74.40 -12.68 -7.69
N GLY A 99 74.05 -11.41 -7.47
CA GLY A 99 73.23 -10.66 -8.44
C GLY A 99 71.75 -11.06 -8.47
N GLN A 100 71.28 -11.80 -7.46
CA GLN A 100 69.93 -12.38 -7.38
C GLN A 100 68.81 -11.39 -7.01
N GLY A 101 69.14 -10.12 -6.76
CA GLY A 101 68.14 -9.11 -6.46
C GLY A 101 67.31 -8.74 -7.71
N ARG A 102 66.28 -7.93 -7.51
CA ARG A 102 65.48 -7.40 -8.62
C ARG A 102 66.33 -6.40 -9.44
N LYS A 103 66.33 -6.53 -10.77
CA LYS A 103 67.07 -5.64 -11.70
C LYS A 103 66.34 -4.33 -12.00
N GLU A 104 65.02 -4.36 -11.95
CA GLU A 104 64.16 -3.22 -12.24
C GLU A 104 63.86 -2.42 -10.98
N ILE A 105 63.72 -1.10 -11.14
CA ILE A 105 63.32 -0.18 -10.07
C ILE A 105 61.93 -0.60 -9.61
N ILE A 106 61.73 -0.69 -8.29
CA ILE A 106 60.37 -0.82 -7.74
C ILE A 106 59.67 0.51 -8.00
N GLU A 107 58.77 0.54 -8.97
CA GLU A 107 57.93 1.70 -9.24
C GLU A 107 57.23 2.14 -7.96
N ALA A 108 57.24 3.44 -7.69
CA ALA A 108 56.49 3.98 -6.57
C ALA A 108 55.01 3.66 -6.77
N SER A 109 54.37 3.06 -5.75
CA SER A 109 52.95 2.70 -5.82
C SER A 109 52.10 3.91 -6.22
N THR A 110 51.52 3.87 -7.42
CA THR A 110 50.52 4.83 -7.89
C THR A 110 49.15 4.61 -7.21
N GLN A 111 49.05 3.57 -6.38
CA GLN A 111 47.80 3.08 -5.83
C GLN A 111 47.50 3.69 -4.45
N ARG A 112 46.36 4.36 -4.33
CA ARG A 112 45.81 4.88 -3.06
C ARG A 112 44.74 3.92 -2.52
N GLY A 113 44.93 3.35 -1.33
CA GLY A 113 43.90 2.57 -0.62
C GLY A 113 44.32 1.17 -0.14
N ARG A 114 43.39 0.43 0.48
CA ARG A 114 43.61 -0.90 1.11
C ARG A 114 43.39 -2.10 0.16
N ARG A 115 43.70 -1.99 -1.14
CA ARG A 115 43.35 -3.03 -2.14
C ARG A 115 44.39 -4.17 -2.30
N GLY A 116 45.33 -4.32 -1.37
CA GLY A 116 46.42 -5.28 -1.50
C GLY A 116 47.45 -4.84 -2.55
N LEU A 117 48.67 -5.40 -2.50
CA LEU A 117 49.73 -5.08 -3.45
C LEU A 117 49.46 -5.79 -4.79
N GLY A 118 49.33 -5.03 -5.88
CA GLY A 118 49.32 -5.56 -7.27
C GLY A 118 47.96 -5.63 -7.97
N LEU A 119 46.85 -5.21 -7.33
CA LEU A 119 45.51 -5.28 -7.93
C LEU A 119 45.17 -4.00 -8.72
N THR A 120 45.29 -4.01 -10.05
CA THR A 120 44.84 -2.88 -10.89
C THR A 120 43.39 -3.08 -11.37
N LEU A 121 42.52 -2.07 -11.21
CA LEU A 121 41.18 -2.10 -11.78
C LEU A 121 41.28 -1.83 -13.28
N GLN A 122 41.06 -2.85 -14.11
CA GLN A 122 40.94 -2.67 -15.55
C GLN A 122 39.76 -1.74 -15.85
N GLY A 123 39.97 -0.68 -16.64
CA GLY A 123 38.96 0.33 -16.98
C GLY A 123 38.91 1.59 -16.11
N PHE A 124 39.59 1.61 -14.96
CA PHE A 124 39.63 2.75 -14.02
C PHE A 124 40.98 3.51 -14.04
N GLN A 125 41.80 3.28 -15.07
CA GLN A 125 43.14 3.89 -15.22
C GLN A 125 43.12 5.26 -15.93
N GLY A 126 41.94 5.73 -16.37
CA GLY A 126 41.74 7.05 -17.00
C GLY A 126 40.76 7.92 -16.21
N GLU A 127 40.95 9.23 -16.24
CA GLU A 127 39.92 10.16 -15.77
C GLU A 127 38.76 10.16 -16.77
N LEU A 128 37.53 9.92 -16.30
CA LEU A 128 36.34 10.37 -17.02
C LEU A 128 36.45 11.89 -17.14
N SER A 129 36.62 12.40 -18.36
CA SER A 129 36.78 13.84 -18.66
C SER A 129 35.47 14.62 -18.50
N VAL A 130 34.81 14.45 -17.35
CA VAL A 130 33.54 15.06 -16.97
C VAL A 130 33.75 15.77 -15.64
N ASP A 131 33.60 17.09 -15.63
CA ASP A 131 33.62 17.86 -14.39
C ASP A 131 32.29 17.73 -13.66
N TRP A 132 32.27 16.88 -12.63
CA TRP A 132 31.13 16.69 -11.75
C TRP A 132 31.06 17.72 -10.61
N ARG A 133 32.12 18.50 -10.36
CA ARG A 133 32.17 19.45 -9.24
C ARG A 133 31.38 20.74 -9.51
N ASP A 134 31.10 21.03 -10.78
CA ASP A 134 30.18 22.09 -11.20
C ASP A 134 28.70 21.63 -11.13
N GLU A 135 28.33 20.96 -10.03
CA GLU A 135 26.92 20.61 -9.75
C GLU A 135 26.32 21.63 -8.77
N PRO A 136 25.02 21.96 -8.92
CA PRO A 136 24.36 22.84 -7.97
C PRO A 136 24.35 22.21 -6.57
N GLU A 137 24.37 23.05 -5.53
CA GLU A 137 24.29 22.55 -4.17
C GLU A 137 23.03 21.69 -3.95
N PRO A 138 23.15 20.55 -3.27
CA PRO A 138 21.99 19.71 -2.94
C PRO A 138 20.96 20.47 -2.11
N THR A 139 19.67 20.29 -2.45
CA THR A 139 18.56 21.00 -1.81
C THR A 139 17.36 20.07 -1.62
N ALA A 140 16.59 20.31 -0.55
CA ALA A 140 15.34 19.60 -0.30
C ALA A 140 14.20 20.04 -1.24
N VAL A 141 14.30 21.22 -1.87
CA VAL A 141 13.26 21.79 -2.73
C VAL A 141 13.49 21.38 -4.18
N GLN A 142 12.46 20.80 -4.81
CA GLN A 142 12.50 20.43 -6.22
C GLN A 142 11.49 21.25 -7.02
N LYS A 143 11.91 21.67 -8.22
CA LYS A 143 11.01 22.25 -9.22
C LYS A 143 10.34 21.14 -10.02
N VAL A 144 9.11 21.40 -10.45
CA VAL A 144 8.33 20.51 -11.29
C VAL A 144 8.06 21.22 -12.60
N ASP A 145 8.61 20.67 -13.68
CA ASP A 145 8.32 21.13 -15.03
C ASP A 145 7.23 20.24 -15.63
N TRP A 146 6.17 20.89 -16.10
CA TRP A 146 5.05 20.23 -16.74
C TRP A 146 5.17 20.39 -18.25
N PHE A 147 4.69 19.40 -19.00
CA PHE A 147 4.43 19.61 -20.41
C PHE A 147 3.45 20.79 -20.60
N PRO A 148 3.51 21.45 -21.77
CA PRO A 148 2.43 22.29 -22.25
C PRO A 148 1.08 21.56 -22.16
N GLU A 149 -0.02 22.30 -22.14
CA GLU A 149 -1.34 21.65 -22.12
C GLU A 149 -1.65 21.13 -23.52
N CYS A 150 -2.11 19.87 -23.60
CA CYS A 150 -2.46 19.28 -24.88
C CYS A 150 -3.70 19.96 -25.48
N THR A 151 -3.51 20.62 -26.62
CA THR A 151 -4.58 21.24 -27.41
C THR A 151 -5.19 20.31 -28.45
N THR A 152 -4.55 19.18 -28.72
CA THR A 152 -5.00 18.18 -29.70
C THR A 152 -6.19 17.39 -29.15
N GLU A 153 -7.21 17.19 -29.97
CA GLU A 153 -8.34 16.35 -29.59
C GLU A 153 -7.91 14.88 -29.46
N ASN A 154 -8.64 14.12 -28.63
CA ASN A 154 -8.35 12.70 -28.47
C ASN A 154 -8.61 11.96 -29.80
N PRO A 155 -7.65 11.15 -30.28
CA PRO A 155 -7.80 10.41 -31.51
C PRO A 155 -8.91 9.37 -31.38
N ASP A 156 -9.68 9.18 -32.46
CA ASP A 156 -10.75 8.19 -32.48
C ASP A 156 -10.22 6.77 -32.72
N ALA A 157 -11.12 5.78 -32.65
CA ALA A 157 -10.73 4.38 -32.84
C ALA A 157 -10.26 4.07 -34.29
N THR A 158 -10.66 4.87 -35.27
CA THR A 158 -10.29 4.72 -36.69
C THR A 158 -8.86 5.19 -36.89
N GLU A 159 -8.52 6.38 -36.38
CA GLU A 159 -7.19 6.95 -36.41
C GLU A 159 -6.19 6.06 -35.67
N LEU A 160 -6.51 5.65 -34.44
CA LEU A 160 -5.66 4.80 -33.62
C LEU A 160 -5.40 3.42 -34.23
N ARG A 161 -6.27 2.92 -35.12
CA ARG A 161 -6.09 1.59 -35.75
C ARG A 161 -4.79 1.52 -36.56
N ASP A 162 -4.40 2.62 -37.18
CA ASP A 162 -3.32 2.65 -38.16
C ASP A 162 -1.98 3.15 -37.54
N TRP A 163 -1.97 3.45 -36.24
CA TRP A 163 -0.79 3.96 -35.51
C TRP A 163 0.23 2.88 -35.09
N MET A 164 -0.20 1.64 -34.89
CA MET A 164 0.69 0.56 -34.43
C MET A 164 1.59 0.08 -35.56
N LYS A 165 2.91 0.26 -35.41
CA LYS A 165 3.91 -0.21 -36.38
C LYS A 165 4.69 -1.40 -35.82
N MET A 166 4.82 -2.42 -36.67
CA MET A 166 5.64 -3.60 -36.38
C MET A 166 6.95 -3.52 -37.17
N GLY A 167 8.02 -4.05 -36.58
CA GLY A 167 9.34 -4.11 -37.19
C GLY A 167 10.18 -5.24 -36.62
N PRO A 168 11.42 -5.41 -37.08
CA PRO A 168 12.33 -6.39 -36.49
C PRO A 168 12.58 -6.06 -35.02
N ARG A 169 12.70 -7.09 -34.19
CA ARG A 169 13.03 -6.95 -32.78
C ARG A 169 14.43 -6.33 -32.64
N LYS A 170 14.48 -5.15 -32.03
CA LYS A 170 15.70 -4.38 -31.82
C LYS A 170 16.10 -4.44 -30.34
N LEU A 171 17.31 -4.92 -30.05
CA LEU A 171 17.90 -4.99 -28.71
C LEU A 171 19.14 -4.08 -28.60
N LYS A 172 19.11 -2.95 -29.31
CA LYS A 172 20.18 -1.96 -29.34
C LYS A 172 19.59 -0.60 -28.97
N ILE A 173 20.30 0.14 -28.13
CA ILE A 173 19.90 1.48 -27.67
C ILE A 173 20.82 2.58 -28.25
N GLU A 174 21.98 2.21 -28.78
CA GLU A 174 23.06 3.14 -29.21
C GLU A 174 22.66 4.13 -30.32
N ASP A 175 21.65 3.78 -31.11
CA ASP A 175 21.14 4.55 -32.25
C ASP A 175 19.75 5.17 -31.99
N GLU A 176 19.22 5.08 -30.77
CA GLU A 176 17.93 5.69 -30.38
C GLU A 176 18.07 7.20 -30.10
N THR A 177 18.34 7.98 -31.16
CA THR A 177 18.71 9.40 -31.09
C THR A 177 17.57 10.36 -31.48
N GLU A 178 16.36 9.85 -31.68
CA GLU A 178 15.21 10.66 -32.11
C GLU A 178 14.78 11.71 -31.08
N PHE A 179 15.05 11.46 -29.80
CA PHE A 179 14.67 12.30 -28.66
C PHE A 179 15.84 12.60 -27.72
N CYS A 180 17.08 12.46 -28.20
CA CYS A 180 18.31 12.76 -27.47
C CYS A 180 19.47 12.87 -28.47
N THR A 181 20.32 13.88 -28.33
CA THR A 181 21.53 13.99 -29.17
C THR A 181 22.46 12.78 -29.06
N GLU A 182 23.02 12.37 -30.19
CA GLU A 182 23.90 11.20 -30.32
C GLU A 182 25.10 11.26 -29.36
N ASP A 183 25.81 12.39 -29.33
CA ASP A 183 26.98 12.60 -28.47
C ASP A 183 26.66 12.38 -26.98
N LEU A 184 25.49 12.86 -26.54
CA LEU A 184 25.07 12.79 -25.16
C LEU A 184 24.65 11.37 -24.77
N LEU A 185 23.91 10.68 -25.66
CA LEU A 185 23.53 9.28 -25.48
C LEU A 185 24.78 8.38 -25.40
N HIS A 186 25.71 8.50 -26.34
CA HIS A 186 26.94 7.71 -26.34
C HIS A 186 27.80 7.99 -25.12
N THR A 187 27.89 9.26 -24.70
CA THR A 187 28.60 9.63 -23.47
C THR A 187 27.97 8.98 -22.24
N LEU A 188 26.64 9.00 -22.12
CA LEU A 188 25.93 8.35 -21.02
C LEU A 188 26.18 6.84 -21.01
N LEU A 189 26.02 6.16 -22.15
CA LEU A 189 26.23 4.71 -22.27
C LEU A 189 27.66 4.33 -21.90
N ARG A 190 28.66 5.09 -22.37
CA ARG A 190 30.06 4.90 -21.98
C ARG A 190 30.25 5.06 -20.46
N CYS A 191 29.63 6.06 -19.84
CA CYS A 191 29.71 6.26 -18.39
C CYS A 191 29.09 5.09 -17.60
N LYS A 192 28.00 4.47 -18.11
CA LYS A 192 27.39 3.30 -17.49
C LYS A 192 28.32 2.08 -17.58
N THR A 193 28.87 1.81 -18.77
CA THR A 193 29.73 0.64 -19.05
C THR A 193 31.06 0.64 -18.29
N VAL A 194 31.55 1.79 -17.81
CA VAL A 194 32.74 1.85 -16.93
C VAL A 194 32.56 1.00 -15.67
N PHE A 195 31.33 0.82 -15.20
CA PHE A 195 31.04 0.06 -13.98
C PHE A 195 30.85 -1.45 -14.20
N ASP A 196 30.78 -1.93 -15.44
CA ASP A 196 30.50 -3.35 -15.76
C ASP A 196 31.56 -4.29 -15.17
N ASN A 197 32.80 -3.82 -15.02
CA ASN A 197 33.93 -4.58 -14.46
C ASN A 197 34.20 -4.29 -12.98
N LEU A 198 33.40 -3.44 -12.33
CA LEU A 198 33.59 -3.08 -10.92
C LEU A 198 32.79 -4.04 -10.03
N GLU A 199 33.41 -4.50 -8.93
CA GLU A 199 32.71 -5.30 -7.93
C GLU A 199 31.53 -4.52 -7.34
N GLY A 200 30.33 -5.12 -7.32
CA GLY A 200 29.09 -4.45 -6.93
C GLY A 200 29.13 -3.81 -5.53
N GLU A 201 29.81 -4.43 -4.57
CA GLU A 201 29.99 -3.88 -3.21
C GLU A 201 30.77 -2.56 -3.20
N GLU A 202 31.83 -2.48 -4.02
CA GLU A 202 32.66 -1.28 -4.10
C GLU A 202 31.89 -0.12 -4.71
N MET A 203 31.14 -0.39 -5.78
CA MET A 203 30.23 0.57 -6.40
C MET A 203 29.18 1.06 -5.39
N ARG A 204 28.53 0.16 -4.65
CA ARG A 204 27.49 0.49 -3.65
C ARG A 204 28.03 1.41 -2.55
N ARG A 205 29.25 1.17 -2.06
CA ARG A 205 29.88 2.02 -1.04
C ARG A 205 30.20 3.42 -1.58
N ALA A 206 30.77 3.52 -2.78
CA ALA A 206 31.05 4.81 -3.41
C ALA A 206 29.76 5.59 -3.70
N ARG A 207 28.72 4.92 -4.19
CA ARG A 207 27.38 5.48 -4.39
C ARG A 207 26.77 6.01 -3.11
N THR A 208 26.89 5.26 -2.01
CA THR A 208 26.38 5.66 -0.69
C THR A 208 27.04 6.94 -0.17
N ARG A 209 28.36 7.09 -0.39
CA ARG A 209 29.11 8.28 0.03
C ARG A 209 28.90 9.50 -0.88
N SER A 210 28.62 9.29 -2.16
CA SER A 210 28.51 10.35 -3.17
C SER A 210 27.09 10.92 -3.34
N ASN A 211 26.06 10.15 -3.00
CA ASN A 211 24.67 10.61 -3.09
C ASN A 211 24.30 11.50 -1.88
N PRO A 212 24.01 12.80 -2.06
CA PRO A 212 23.69 13.69 -0.94
C PRO A 212 22.35 13.34 -0.24
N TYR A 213 21.48 12.55 -0.89
CA TYR A 213 20.17 12.18 -0.37
C TYR A 213 20.10 10.76 0.24
N GLU A 214 21.23 10.03 0.30
CA GLU A 214 21.23 8.59 0.62
C GLU A 214 20.72 8.26 2.03
N THR A 215 20.91 9.16 3.01
CA THR A 215 20.55 8.91 4.42
C THR A 215 19.04 9.02 4.69
N ILE A 216 18.24 9.52 3.74
CA ILE A 216 16.77 9.53 3.83
C ILE A 216 16.24 8.09 3.96
N ARG A 217 16.77 7.18 3.12
CA ARG A 217 16.42 5.74 3.10
C ARG A 217 14.89 5.51 3.13
N GLY A 218 14.41 4.61 3.98
CA GLY A 218 12.99 4.33 4.17
C GLY A 218 12.32 5.13 5.30
N GLY A 219 13.07 5.94 6.06
CA GLY A 219 12.51 6.65 7.23
C GLY A 219 11.82 5.69 8.23
N ILE A 220 10.53 5.91 8.45
CA ILE A 220 9.67 5.06 9.31
C ILE A 220 9.00 3.90 8.55
N PHE A 221 9.16 3.83 7.24
CA PHE A 221 8.46 2.91 6.34
C PHE A 221 9.29 1.68 6.01
N LEU A 222 8.65 0.71 5.36
CA LEU A 222 9.22 -0.58 5.09
C LEU A 222 10.41 -0.54 4.13
N ASN A 223 10.37 0.36 3.16
CA ASN A 223 11.44 0.54 2.18
C ASN A 223 11.55 2.00 1.70
N ARG A 224 12.55 2.23 0.85
CA ARG A 224 12.85 3.54 0.25
C ARG A 224 11.74 4.03 -0.69
N ALA A 225 10.96 3.12 -1.29
CA ALA A 225 9.91 3.48 -2.23
C ALA A 225 8.82 4.33 -1.56
N ALA A 226 8.45 4.03 -0.31
CA ALA A 226 7.53 4.87 0.46
C ALA A 226 7.97 6.34 0.54
N MET A 227 9.28 6.58 0.72
CA MET A 227 9.84 7.93 0.74
C MET A 227 9.83 8.60 -0.64
N LYS A 228 9.90 7.83 -1.74
CA LYS A 228 9.68 8.38 -3.09
C LYS A 228 8.26 8.90 -3.26
N MET A 229 7.26 8.12 -2.82
CA MET A 229 5.88 8.58 -2.89
C MET A 229 5.65 9.78 -1.97
N SER A 230 6.27 9.83 -0.79
CA SER A 230 6.22 11.02 0.07
C SER A 230 6.82 12.26 -0.58
N ASN A 231 7.96 12.11 -1.27
CA ASN A 231 8.61 13.20 -1.99
C ASN A 231 7.75 13.68 -3.17
N ILE A 232 7.24 12.74 -3.99
CA ILE A 232 6.39 13.05 -5.14
C ILE A 232 5.08 13.71 -4.67
N ASP A 233 4.40 13.16 -3.67
CA ASP A 233 3.14 13.72 -3.16
C ASP A 233 3.35 15.16 -2.63
N HIS A 234 4.48 15.45 -2.00
CA HIS A 234 4.81 16.82 -1.62
C HIS A 234 5.06 17.74 -2.82
N CYS A 235 5.88 17.33 -3.78
CA CYS A 235 6.23 18.15 -4.96
C CYS A 235 5.03 18.44 -5.86
N PHE A 236 4.00 17.60 -5.81
CA PHE A 236 2.76 17.75 -6.60
C PHE A 236 1.57 18.18 -5.72
N ASP A 237 1.81 19.07 -4.74
CA ASP A 237 0.80 19.75 -3.93
C ASP A 237 -0.21 18.81 -3.22
N GLN A 238 0.26 17.65 -2.78
CA GLN A 238 -0.52 16.59 -2.15
C GLN A 238 -1.66 16.08 -3.05
N MET A 239 -1.51 16.12 -4.37
CA MET A 239 -2.60 15.73 -5.27
C MET A 239 -3.01 14.26 -5.12
N PHE A 240 -2.14 13.38 -4.62
CA PHE A 240 -2.48 11.97 -4.40
C PHE A 240 -3.17 11.78 -3.05
N THR A 241 -2.59 12.31 -1.96
CA THR A 241 -3.21 12.15 -0.64
C THR A 241 -4.39 13.08 -0.42
N ASN A 242 -4.52 14.19 -1.14
CA ASN A 242 -5.61 15.16 -1.04
C ASN A 242 -6.04 15.67 -2.44
N PRO A 243 -6.62 14.81 -3.29
CA PRO A 243 -7.03 15.18 -4.63
C PRO A 243 -8.14 16.24 -4.59
N LYS A 244 -8.08 17.18 -5.54
CA LYS A 244 -8.98 18.33 -5.64
C LYS A 244 -9.73 18.31 -6.97
N ASP A 245 -10.95 18.84 -6.99
CA ASP A 245 -11.68 19.11 -8.22
C ASP A 245 -11.08 20.30 -8.99
N SER A 246 -11.66 20.62 -10.16
CA SER A 246 -11.25 21.74 -11.01
C SER A 246 -11.42 23.11 -10.34
N GLN A 247 -12.21 23.22 -9.27
CA GLN A 247 -12.39 24.43 -8.46
C GLN A 247 -11.44 24.47 -7.25
N GLY A 248 -10.53 23.49 -7.13
CA GLY A 248 -9.57 23.40 -6.03
C GLY A 248 -10.16 22.87 -4.72
N LYS A 249 -11.39 22.38 -4.71
CA LYS A 249 -12.03 21.82 -3.53
C LYS A 249 -11.64 20.34 -3.35
N PRO A 250 -11.30 19.89 -2.12
CA PRO A 250 -10.98 18.49 -1.87
C PRO A 250 -12.13 17.55 -2.27
N LEU A 251 -11.80 16.49 -3.01
CA LEU A 251 -12.75 15.45 -3.41
C LEU A 251 -13.17 14.57 -2.23
N THR A 252 -12.29 14.42 -1.24
CA THR A 252 -12.58 13.68 -0.01
C THR A 252 -12.49 14.60 1.19
N LYS A 253 -13.42 14.43 2.14
CA LYS A 253 -13.34 15.07 3.45
C LYS A 253 -13.38 14.00 4.52
N ASP A 254 -12.50 14.10 5.50
CA ASP A 254 -12.38 13.08 6.55
C ASP A 254 -13.69 12.90 7.33
N ARG A 255 -14.42 14.00 7.54
CA ARG A 255 -15.72 14.04 8.24
C ARG A 255 -16.92 13.62 7.39
N GLU A 256 -16.78 13.54 6.07
CA GLU A 256 -17.86 13.16 5.15
C GLU A 256 -17.62 11.72 4.65
N GLY A 257 -18.67 11.01 4.26
CA GLY A 257 -18.67 9.56 4.04
C GLY A 257 -17.82 9.01 2.89
N GLU A 258 -17.12 9.85 2.11
CA GLU A 258 -16.33 9.38 0.95
C GLU A 258 -14.91 8.97 1.34
N LEU A 259 -14.50 7.78 0.89
CA LEU A 259 -13.15 7.24 1.03
C LEU A 259 -12.25 7.69 -0.10
N LEU A 260 -10.98 7.91 0.20
CA LEU A 260 -9.94 8.01 -0.81
C LEU A 260 -9.59 6.62 -1.35
N TYR A 261 -10.12 6.30 -2.52
CA TYR A 261 -9.74 5.10 -3.28
C TYR A 261 -8.45 5.30 -4.07
N PHE A 262 -7.51 4.37 -3.94
CA PHE A 262 -6.26 4.36 -4.71
C PHE A 262 -5.89 2.95 -5.13
N GLY A 263 -5.02 2.83 -6.13
CA GLY A 263 -4.43 1.56 -6.52
C GLY A 263 -2.90 1.60 -6.53
N ASP A 264 -2.29 0.43 -6.35
CA ASP A 264 -0.84 0.24 -6.33
C ASP A 264 -0.48 -1.03 -7.11
N VAL A 265 0.07 -0.88 -8.31
CA VAL A 265 0.36 -2.00 -9.21
C VAL A 265 1.86 -2.19 -9.44
N CYS A 266 2.28 -3.44 -9.59
CA CYS A 266 3.68 -3.84 -9.70
C CYS A 266 4.52 -3.32 -8.51
N ALA A 267 3.93 -3.36 -7.31
CA ALA A 267 4.38 -2.55 -6.19
C ALA A 267 4.80 -3.35 -4.95
N GLY A 268 4.93 -4.68 -5.05
CA GLY A 268 5.47 -5.45 -3.93
C GLY A 268 6.88 -4.96 -3.56
N PRO A 269 7.20 -4.80 -2.26
CA PRO A 269 6.44 -5.24 -1.08
C PRO A 269 5.33 -4.30 -0.56
N GLY A 270 5.09 -3.14 -1.18
CA GLY A 270 3.95 -2.25 -0.87
C GLY A 270 4.31 -0.88 -0.25
N GLY A 271 5.53 -0.39 -0.44
CA GLY A 271 6.00 0.86 0.18
C GLY A 271 5.16 2.10 -0.18
N PHE A 272 4.72 2.23 -1.42
CA PHE A 272 3.84 3.33 -1.85
C PHE A 272 2.50 3.30 -1.10
N SER A 273 1.87 2.13 -1.02
CA SER A 273 0.65 1.92 -0.24
C SER A 273 0.83 2.21 1.25
N GLU A 274 1.95 1.82 1.86
CA GLU A 274 2.22 2.11 3.28
C GLU A 274 2.24 3.63 3.54
N TYR A 275 2.86 4.42 2.65
CA TYR A 275 2.86 5.89 2.76
C TYR A 275 1.43 6.47 2.71
N ILE A 276 0.63 6.07 1.71
CA ILE A 276 -0.73 6.58 1.53
C ILE A 276 -1.61 6.23 2.74
N LEU A 277 -1.55 4.99 3.21
CA LEU A 277 -2.32 4.52 4.36
C LEU A 277 -1.84 5.12 5.68
N TRP A 278 -0.55 5.40 5.83
CA TRP A 278 -0.03 6.13 6.99
C TRP A 278 -0.56 7.57 7.01
N ARG A 279 -0.54 8.25 5.86
CA ARG A 279 -0.99 9.65 5.74
C ARG A 279 -2.50 9.79 5.93
N ARG A 280 -3.30 8.88 5.34
CA ARG A 280 -4.76 8.99 5.28
C ARG A 280 -5.50 8.08 6.26
N ARG A 281 -4.82 7.11 6.87
CA ARG A 281 -5.40 6.16 7.83
C ARG A 281 -6.67 5.52 7.25
N TRP A 282 -7.66 5.30 8.10
CA TRP A 282 -8.97 4.72 7.76
C TRP A 282 -9.87 5.57 6.85
N HIS A 283 -9.38 6.71 6.34
CA HIS A 283 -10.06 7.49 5.31
C HIS A 283 -9.68 7.08 3.88
N ALA A 284 -8.82 6.07 3.72
CA ALA A 284 -8.44 5.53 2.43
C ALA A 284 -8.73 4.02 2.32
N LYS A 285 -8.90 3.55 1.08
CA LYS A 285 -9.00 2.14 0.70
C LYS A 285 -8.09 1.91 -0.51
N GLY A 286 -7.16 0.97 -0.38
CA GLY A 286 -6.21 0.63 -1.44
C GLY A 286 -6.51 -0.71 -2.09
N PHE A 287 -6.22 -0.80 -3.39
CA PHE A 287 -6.30 -2.03 -4.18
C PHE A 287 -4.95 -2.32 -4.83
N GLY A 288 -4.45 -3.55 -4.73
CA GLY A 288 -3.12 -3.89 -5.20
C GLY A 288 -3.10 -5.03 -6.20
N MET A 289 -2.20 -4.98 -7.19
CA MET A 289 -1.86 -6.13 -8.03
C MET A 289 -0.36 -6.18 -8.26
N THR A 290 0.30 -7.28 -7.90
CA THR A 290 1.73 -7.49 -8.12
C THR A 290 1.98 -8.97 -8.36
N LEU A 291 3.12 -9.32 -8.97
CA LEU A 291 3.52 -10.71 -9.13
C LEU A 291 3.63 -11.41 -7.78
N LYS A 292 3.08 -12.63 -7.67
CA LYS A 292 3.27 -13.48 -6.50
C LYS A 292 4.73 -13.92 -6.32
N GLY A 293 5.02 -14.43 -5.12
CA GLY A 293 6.32 -15.01 -4.77
C GLY A 293 7.25 -13.98 -4.12
N PRO A 294 8.52 -13.90 -4.52
CA PRO A 294 9.48 -12.96 -3.92
C PRO A 294 9.07 -11.48 -4.04
N CYS A 295 8.31 -11.15 -5.10
CA CYS A 295 7.85 -9.80 -5.41
C CYS A 295 6.47 -9.46 -4.81
N ASP A 296 5.96 -10.28 -3.90
CA ASP A 296 4.60 -10.11 -3.37
C ASP A 296 4.53 -9.01 -2.29
N PHE A 297 3.33 -8.52 -2.02
CA PHE A 297 3.07 -7.61 -0.91
C PHE A 297 3.48 -8.23 0.43
N LYS A 298 4.10 -7.40 1.29
CA LYS A 298 4.47 -7.76 2.68
C LYS A 298 3.61 -6.95 3.63
N LEU A 299 2.31 -7.25 3.64
CA LEU A 299 1.32 -6.52 4.45
C LEU A 299 1.59 -6.66 5.96
N GLU A 300 2.29 -7.71 6.35
CA GLU A 300 2.74 -7.96 7.70
C GLU A 300 3.75 -6.92 8.19
N ASP A 301 4.51 -6.32 7.26
CA ASP A 301 5.61 -5.38 7.48
C ASP A 301 5.18 -3.90 7.44
N PHE A 302 3.90 -3.63 7.22
CA PHE A 302 3.32 -2.28 7.29
C PHE A 302 3.25 -1.84 8.77
N PHE A 303 4.35 -1.33 9.31
CA PHE A 303 4.45 -0.93 10.71
C PHE A 303 3.90 0.48 10.93
N ALA A 304 4.06 1.35 9.93
CA ALA A 304 3.60 2.72 9.97
C ALA A 304 2.08 2.84 9.69
N ALA A 305 1.50 1.88 8.96
CA ALA A 305 0.13 1.98 8.44
C ALA A 305 -0.71 0.72 8.70
N PRO A 306 -2.05 0.85 8.80
CA PRO A 306 -2.95 -0.30 8.92
C PRO A 306 -3.15 -1.00 7.57
N SER A 307 -2.51 -2.16 7.37
CA SER A 307 -2.59 -2.92 6.12
C SER A 307 -3.97 -3.57 5.87
N GLU A 308 -4.86 -3.58 6.87
CA GLU A 308 -6.23 -4.08 6.74
C GLU A 308 -7.07 -3.24 5.76
N LEU A 309 -6.63 -2.00 5.49
CA LEU A 309 -7.24 -1.07 4.53
C LEU A 309 -6.77 -1.30 3.08
N PHE A 310 -5.88 -2.27 2.87
CA PHE A 310 -5.36 -2.65 1.56
C PHE A 310 -5.88 -4.02 1.15
N GLU A 311 -6.20 -4.18 -0.13
CA GLU A 311 -6.70 -5.43 -0.69
C GLU A 311 -5.92 -5.84 -1.93
N PRO A 312 -4.97 -6.78 -1.79
CA PRO A 312 -4.33 -7.43 -2.91
C PRO A 312 -5.32 -8.25 -3.72
N TYR A 313 -5.20 -8.18 -5.05
CA TYR A 313 -6.00 -8.90 -6.03
C TYR A 313 -5.09 -9.29 -7.20
N TYR A 314 -4.97 -10.59 -7.49
CA TYR A 314 -3.95 -11.12 -8.38
C TYR A 314 -4.48 -11.46 -9.79
N GLY A 315 -5.55 -10.80 -10.21
CA GLY A 315 -6.12 -10.93 -11.56
C GLY A 315 -7.19 -12.03 -11.65
N GLU A 316 -7.15 -12.83 -12.72
CA GLU A 316 -8.08 -13.93 -12.93
C GLU A 316 -7.94 -14.96 -11.79
N GLY A 317 -9.07 -15.39 -11.21
CA GLY A 317 -9.07 -16.23 -10.00
C GLY A 317 -8.91 -15.46 -8.68
N GLY A 318 -8.82 -14.12 -8.73
CA GLY A 318 -8.82 -13.27 -7.54
C GLY A 318 -7.57 -13.46 -6.69
N VAL A 319 -7.73 -14.01 -5.47
CA VAL A 319 -6.59 -14.28 -4.59
C VAL A 319 -5.67 -15.38 -5.09
N ASP A 320 -6.17 -16.25 -5.96
CA ASP A 320 -5.42 -17.42 -6.46
C ASP A 320 -4.66 -17.13 -7.76
N GLY A 321 -4.88 -15.96 -8.38
CA GLY A 321 -4.19 -15.51 -9.60
C GLY A 321 -2.68 -15.31 -9.41
N ASP A 322 -1.96 -15.05 -10.50
CA ASP A 322 -0.49 -14.88 -10.51
C ASP A 322 -0.04 -13.42 -10.33
N GLY A 323 -0.94 -12.46 -10.59
CA GLY A 323 -0.67 -11.03 -10.54
C GLY A 323 0.16 -10.49 -11.70
N ASP A 324 0.30 -11.24 -12.80
CA ASP A 324 1.01 -10.77 -14.00
C ASP A 324 0.17 -9.72 -14.73
N ILE A 325 0.59 -8.46 -14.63
CA ILE A 325 -0.08 -7.32 -15.27
C ILE A 325 -0.03 -7.39 -16.80
N THR A 326 0.84 -8.20 -17.40
CA THR A 326 0.95 -8.32 -18.87
C THR A 326 -0.13 -9.21 -19.46
N ARG A 327 -0.85 -9.97 -18.64
CA ARG A 327 -1.95 -10.85 -19.06
C ARG A 327 -3.26 -10.05 -19.23
N PRO A 328 -3.91 -10.09 -20.41
CA PRO A 328 -5.16 -9.37 -20.67
C PRO A 328 -6.29 -9.72 -19.71
N GLU A 329 -6.35 -11.00 -19.29
CA GLU A 329 -7.37 -11.50 -18.37
C GLU A 329 -7.21 -10.87 -16.97
N ASN A 330 -5.96 -10.71 -16.51
CA ASN A 330 -5.65 -10.10 -15.23
C ASN A 330 -5.98 -8.61 -15.20
N ILE A 331 -5.63 -7.86 -16.26
CA ILE A 331 -6.01 -6.44 -16.40
C ILE A 331 -7.53 -6.30 -16.34
N THR A 332 -8.26 -7.14 -17.08
CA THR A 332 -9.73 -7.12 -17.14
C THR A 332 -10.35 -7.45 -15.78
N ALA A 333 -9.84 -8.50 -15.11
CA ALA A 333 -10.31 -8.91 -13.79
C ALA A 333 -10.07 -7.83 -12.73
N PHE A 334 -8.86 -7.25 -12.68
CA PHE A 334 -8.53 -6.16 -11.75
C PHE A 334 -9.39 -4.92 -12.01
N ARG A 335 -9.61 -4.56 -13.28
CA ARG A 335 -10.53 -3.48 -13.66
C ARG A 335 -11.93 -3.71 -13.13
N ASN A 336 -12.50 -4.89 -13.35
CA ASN A 336 -13.86 -5.20 -12.92
C ASN A 336 -14.00 -5.14 -11.40
N PHE A 337 -13.03 -5.73 -10.68
CA PHE A 337 -12.95 -5.69 -9.22
C PHE A 337 -12.89 -4.26 -8.66
N VAL A 338 -12.00 -3.42 -9.20
CA VAL A 338 -11.87 -2.01 -8.78
C VAL A 338 -13.17 -1.26 -9.01
N LEU A 339 -13.75 -1.39 -10.21
CA LEU A 339 -14.98 -0.70 -10.56
C LEU A 339 -16.17 -1.19 -9.69
N GLU A 340 -16.22 -2.46 -9.28
CA GLU A 340 -17.26 -2.99 -8.37
C GLU A 340 -17.11 -2.38 -6.98
N SER A 341 -15.87 -2.30 -6.50
CA SER A 341 -15.52 -1.80 -5.17
C SER A 341 -15.62 -0.28 -5.03
N THR A 342 -15.76 0.45 -6.15
CA THR A 342 -15.77 1.92 -6.22
C THR A 342 -17.05 2.50 -6.83
N GLU A 343 -18.16 1.76 -6.73
CA GLU A 343 -19.48 2.22 -7.24
C GLU A 343 -19.43 2.61 -8.73
N ARG A 344 -18.63 1.88 -9.52
CA ARG A 344 -18.41 2.08 -10.96
C ARG A 344 -17.74 3.40 -11.32
N ARG A 345 -17.23 4.17 -10.34
CA ARG A 345 -16.55 5.45 -10.59
C ARG A 345 -15.08 5.28 -10.91
N GLY A 346 -14.41 4.28 -10.32
CA GLY A 346 -12.96 4.14 -10.40
C GLY A 346 -12.21 4.84 -9.26
N MET A 347 -10.90 4.66 -9.24
CA MET A 347 -10.00 5.17 -8.18
C MET A 347 -9.67 6.64 -8.39
N HIS A 348 -9.34 7.35 -7.31
CA HIS A 348 -8.88 8.74 -7.39
C HIS A 348 -7.50 8.83 -8.01
N PHE A 349 -6.63 7.87 -7.72
CA PHE A 349 -5.33 7.78 -8.36
C PHE A 349 -4.79 6.35 -8.39
N LEU A 350 -3.84 6.11 -9.29
CA LEU A 350 -3.09 4.86 -9.41
C LEU A 350 -1.60 5.19 -9.29
N MET A 351 -0.88 4.36 -8.55
CA MET A 351 0.57 4.36 -8.49
C MET A 351 1.10 3.06 -9.11
N ALA A 352 2.20 3.17 -9.84
CA ALA A 352 2.84 2.03 -10.48
C ALA A 352 4.36 2.13 -10.35
N ASP A 353 5.00 1.10 -9.78
CA ASP A 353 6.45 1.07 -9.52
C ASP A 353 7.12 -0.17 -10.12
N GLY A 354 6.63 -0.63 -11.28
CA GLY A 354 7.10 -1.83 -11.95
C GLY A 354 8.56 -1.74 -12.42
N GLY A 355 9.29 -2.81 -12.16
CA GLY A 355 10.65 -3.03 -12.63
C GLY A 355 11.09 -4.46 -12.28
N PHE A 356 12.10 -4.95 -12.97
CA PHE A 356 12.71 -6.25 -12.72
C PHE A 356 14.23 -6.14 -12.92
N SER A 357 14.98 -7.11 -12.38
CA SER A 357 16.43 -7.14 -12.53
C SER A 357 16.81 -7.33 -14.00
N VAL A 358 17.76 -6.51 -14.46
CA VAL A 358 18.35 -6.54 -15.81
C VAL A 358 19.87 -6.60 -15.70
N GLU A 359 20.37 -7.27 -14.65
CA GLU A 359 21.79 -7.39 -14.34
C GLU A 359 22.60 -7.85 -15.57
N GLY A 360 23.62 -7.08 -15.92
CA GLY A 360 24.47 -7.27 -17.09
C GLY A 360 23.86 -6.77 -18.42
N GLN A 361 22.68 -6.18 -18.40
CA GLN A 361 21.96 -5.62 -19.55
C GLN A 361 21.28 -4.27 -19.22
N GLU A 362 21.86 -3.51 -18.29
CA GLU A 362 21.30 -2.27 -17.74
C GLU A 362 21.02 -1.22 -18.83
N ASN A 363 21.87 -1.16 -19.86
CA ASN A 363 21.73 -0.22 -20.98
C ASN A 363 20.46 -0.44 -21.82
N ILE A 364 19.90 -1.65 -21.84
CA ILE A 364 18.69 -1.97 -22.62
C ILE A 364 17.44 -2.15 -21.76
N GLN A 365 17.47 -1.69 -20.49
CA GLN A 365 16.35 -1.81 -19.56
C GLN A 365 15.04 -1.22 -20.11
N GLU A 366 15.11 -0.10 -20.83
CA GLU A 366 13.95 0.52 -21.50
C GLU A 366 13.26 -0.48 -22.44
N ILE A 367 14.03 -1.13 -23.32
CA ILE A 367 13.54 -2.08 -24.31
C ILE A 367 12.96 -3.32 -23.62
N LEU A 368 13.66 -3.86 -22.62
CA LEU A 368 13.23 -5.06 -21.90
C LEU A 368 11.92 -4.82 -21.13
N SER A 369 11.73 -3.62 -20.58
CA SER A 369 10.56 -3.27 -19.76
C SER A 369 9.40 -2.63 -20.53
N LYS A 370 9.49 -2.52 -21.87
CA LYS A 370 8.50 -1.84 -22.71
C LYS A 370 7.06 -2.34 -22.54
N GLN A 371 6.86 -3.65 -22.44
CA GLN A 371 5.52 -4.23 -22.27
C GLN A 371 4.97 -3.93 -20.87
N LEU A 372 5.84 -3.95 -19.85
CA LEU A 372 5.47 -3.62 -18.48
C LEU A 372 5.04 -2.15 -18.37
N LEU A 373 5.76 -1.23 -19.02
CA LEU A 373 5.40 0.18 -19.08
C LEU A 373 4.01 0.38 -19.72
N LEU A 374 3.78 -0.24 -20.88
CA LEU A 374 2.49 -0.20 -21.57
C LEU A 374 1.34 -0.71 -20.68
N CYS A 375 1.52 -1.84 -20.01
CA CYS A 375 0.49 -2.46 -19.18
C CYS A 375 0.18 -1.65 -17.92
N GLN A 376 1.16 -0.96 -17.33
CA GLN A 376 0.92 -0.03 -16.22
C GLN A 376 0.08 1.17 -16.67
N PHE A 377 0.37 1.75 -17.85
CA PHE A 377 -0.40 2.87 -18.41
C PHE A 377 -1.83 2.46 -18.76
N LEU A 378 -1.97 1.31 -19.42
CA LEU A 378 -3.26 0.69 -19.74
C LEU A 378 -4.09 0.45 -18.46
N THR A 379 -3.48 -0.08 -17.41
CA THR A 379 -4.16 -0.34 -16.13
C THR A 379 -4.63 0.97 -15.47
N ALA A 380 -3.85 2.05 -15.56
CA ALA A 380 -4.23 3.37 -15.08
C ALA A 380 -5.51 3.87 -15.76
N ILE A 381 -5.50 3.98 -17.09
CA ILE A 381 -6.65 4.48 -17.86
C ILE A 381 -7.86 3.56 -17.69
N SER A 382 -7.64 2.27 -17.44
CA SER A 382 -8.72 1.29 -17.23
C SER A 382 -9.46 1.41 -15.90
N THR A 383 -8.81 1.96 -14.86
CA THR A 383 -9.27 1.85 -13.46
C THR A 383 -9.50 3.19 -12.75
N LEU A 384 -9.01 4.28 -13.33
CA LEU A 384 -9.18 5.63 -12.81
C LEU A 384 -10.57 6.20 -13.10
N ARG A 385 -11.04 7.07 -12.20
CA ARG A 385 -12.17 7.95 -12.46
C ARG A 385 -11.78 9.11 -13.38
N THR A 386 -12.73 9.74 -14.04
CA THR A 386 -12.52 11.05 -14.68
C THR A 386 -12.00 12.06 -13.66
N GLY A 387 -10.97 12.82 -14.02
CA GLY A 387 -10.24 13.71 -13.11
C GLY A 387 -9.22 13.00 -12.21
N GLY A 388 -9.10 11.67 -12.29
CA GLY A 388 -8.14 10.89 -11.51
C GLY A 388 -6.68 11.17 -11.88
N HIS A 389 -5.74 10.76 -11.04
CA HIS A 389 -4.31 11.03 -11.21
C HIS A 389 -3.50 9.74 -11.37
N PHE A 390 -2.33 9.82 -11.98
CA PHE A 390 -1.48 8.65 -12.22
C PHE A 390 -0.02 9.00 -11.96
N VAL A 391 0.71 8.09 -11.33
CA VAL A 391 2.17 8.15 -11.25
C VAL A 391 2.76 6.80 -11.58
N CYS A 392 3.73 6.78 -12.49
CA CYS A 392 4.38 5.54 -12.92
C CYS A 392 5.88 5.71 -12.99
N LYS A 393 6.62 4.76 -12.42
CA LYS A 393 8.05 4.64 -12.69
C LYS A 393 8.27 4.32 -14.16
N THR A 394 9.27 4.96 -14.73
CA THR A 394 9.87 4.61 -16.01
C THR A 394 11.39 4.72 -15.89
N PHE A 395 12.09 4.32 -16.93
CA PHE A 395 13.54 4.39 -17.03
C PHE A 395 13.95 5.44 -18.08
N ASP A 396 14.86 5.06 -18.96
CA ASP A 396 15.16 5.82 -20.16
C ASP A 396 13.91 5.88 -21.07
N LEU A 397 13.82 6.95 -21.87
CA LEU A 397 12.71 7.24 -22.77
C LEU A 397 13.27 7.69 -24.13
N PHE A 398 14.21 6.92 -24.68
CA PHE A 398 14.86 7.24 -25.95
C PHE A 398 14.11 6.65 -27.15
N THR A 399 13.45 5.51 -26.96
CA THR A 399 12.80 4.80 -28.07
C THR A 399 11.49 5.48 -28.49
N PRO A 400 11.15 5.49 -29.80
CA PRO A 400 9.84 5.95 -30.28
C PRO A 400 8.66 5.22 -29.63
N PHE A 401 8.83 3.96 -29.24
CA PHE A 401 7.81 3.20 -28.51
C PHE A 401 7.49 3.86 -27.16
N SER A 402 8.51 4.10 -26.32
CA SER A 402 8.33 4.69 -24.99
C SER A 402 7.79 6.11 -25.07
N VAL A 403 8.32 6.93 -25.98
CA VAL A 403 7.84 8.31 -26.15
C VAL A 403 6.42 8.34 -26.71
N GLY A 404 6.06 7.43 -27.61
CA GLY A 404 4.69 7.26 -28.07
C GLY A 404 3.72 6.92 -26.92
N LEU A 405 4.13 6.11 -25.94
CA LEU A 405 3.32 5.86 -24.74
C LEU A 405 3.14 7.11 -23.88
N ILE A 406 4.18 7.94 -23.72
CA ILE A 406 4.09 9.23 -23.03
C ILE A 406 3.13 10.17 -23.77
N TYR A 407 3.18 10.18 -25.11
CA TYR A 407 2.28 10.98 -25.94
C TYR A 407 0.81 10.55 -25.77
N LEU A 408 0.53 9.24 -25.68
CA LEU A 408 -0.82 8.76 -25.37
C LEU A 408 -1.33 9.21 -24.00
N LEU A 409 -0.45 9.30 -22.98
CA LEU A 409 -0.80 9.87 -21.68
C LEU A 409 -1.01 11.39 -21.76
N TYR A 410 -0.18 12.10 -22.52
CA TYR A 410 -0.34 13.54 -22.78
C TYR A 410 -1.69 13.87 -23.42
N LEU A 411 -2.16 13.04 -24.35
CA LEU A 411 -3.50 13.14 -24.92
C LEU A 411 -4.58 12.86 -23.85
N SER A 412 -4.37 11.84 -23.02
CA SER A 412 -5.39 11.32 -22.09
C SER A 412 -5.56 12.10 -20.79
N PHE A 413 -4.61 12.95 -20.39
CA PHE A 413 -4.64 13.68 -19.11
C PHE A 413 -4.60 15.20 -19.32
N ASP A 414 -5.14 15.97 -18.37
CA ASP A 414 -5.11 17.44 -18.41
C ASP A 414 -3.68 17.97 -18.40
N ARG A 415 -2.82 17.39 -17.55
CA ARG A 415 -1.40 17.74 -17.48
C ARG A 415 -0.55 16.51 -17.21
N ILE A 416 0.64 16.46 -17.82
CA ILE A 416 1.67 15.45 -17.50
C ILE A 416 3.02 16.11 -17.20
N SER A 417 3.87 15.42 -16.45
CA SER A 417 5.24 15.83 -16.12
C SER A 417 6.16 14.61 -16.10
N LEU A 418 7.41 14.79 -16.50
CA LEU A 418 8.49 13.83 -16.25
C LEU A 418 9.34 14.33 -15.10
N PHE A 419 9.40 13.57 -14.01
CA PHE A 419 9.97 14.02 -12.75
C PHE A 419 10.89 12.97 -12.14
N LYS A 420 12.11 13.35 -11.76
CA LYS A 420 13.02 12.52 -10.97
C LYS A 420 13.05 13.03 -9.53
N PRO A 421 12.42 12.35 -8.56
CA PRO A 421 12.49 12.75 -7.15
C PRO A 421 13.92 12.60 -6.63
N ILE A 422 14.36 13.44 -5.69
CA ILE A 422 15.71 13.33 -5.07
C ILE A 422 15.90 12.01 -4.30
N THR A 423 14.81 11.36 -3.90
CA THR A 423 14.82 10.00 -3.32
C THR A 423 15.07 8.89 -4.36
N SER A 424 15.05 9.21 -5.66
CA SER A 424 15.58 8.36 -6.72
C SER A 424 17.07 8.65 -6.89
N ARG A 425 17.90 7.60 -6.96
CA ARG A 425 19.36 7.75 -7.00
C ARG A 425 19.77 8.54 -8.25
N PRO A 426 20.69 9.50 -8.15
CA PRO A 426 20.99 10.42 -9.25
C PRO A 426 21.63 9.74 -10.47
N ALA A 427 22.38 8.65 -10.27
CA ALA A 427 23.13 7.96 -11.32
C ALA A 427 22.33 6.92 -12.13
N ASN A 428 21.06 6.66 -11.79
CA ASN A 428 20.25 5.67 -12.51
C ASN A 428 19.21 6.32 -13.44
N SER A 429 18.70 5.50 -14.36
CA SER A 429 17.66 5.87 -15.34
C SER A 429 16.27 6.09 -14.77
N GLU A 430 16.04 5.77 -13.49
CA GLU A 430 14.71 5.88 -12.88
C GLU A 430 14.22 7.33 -12.88
N ARG A 431 13.03 7.54 -13.44
CA ARG A 431 12.22 8.75 -13.32
C ARG A 431 10.75 8.37 -13.25
N TYR A 432 9.87 9.33 -13.01
CA TYR A 432 8.43 9.10 -12.90
C TYR A 432 7.69 9.96 -13.91
N VAL A 433 6.75 9.36 -14.63
CA VAL A 433 5.70 10.14 -15.32
C VAL A 433 4.58 10.40 -14.32
N VAL A 434 4.18 11.66 -14.19
CA VAL A 434 3.15 12.12 -13.28
C VAL A 434 2.04 12.78 -14.08
N CYS A 435 0.83 12.23 -14.02
CA CYS A 435 -0.32 12.67 -14.79
C CYS A 435 -1.42 13.18 -13.86
N ARG A 436 -1.99 14.33 -14.19
CA ARG A 436 -3.06 14.99 -13.44
C ARG A 436 -4.29 15.10 -14.32
N GLY A 437 -5.42 14.64 -13.78
CA GLY A 437 -6.75 14.79 -14.37
C GLY A 437 -6.98 13.93 -15.60
N LEU A 438 -7.39 12.67 -15.44
CA LEU A 438 -7.79 11.83 -16.57
C LEU A 438 -8.99 12.48 -17.29
N LYS A 439 -8.83 12.78 -18.58
CA LYS A 439 -9.87 13.39 -19.42
C LYS A 439 -11.01 12.40 -19.67
N PRO A 440 -12.25 12.88 -19.88
CA PRO A 440 -13.32 12.03 -20.40
C PRO A 440 -12.97 11.55 -21.83
N GLY A 441 -13.49 10.39 -22.24
CA GLY A 441 -13.34 9.89 -23.62
C GLY A 441 -12.04 9.14 -23.93
N SER A 442 -11.20 8.83 -22.93
CA SER A 442 -9.98 8.02 -23.13
C SER A 442 -10.22 6.52 -23.41
N ASP A 443 -11.47 6.10 -23.64
CA ASP A 443 -11.82 4.72 -23.93
C ASP A 443 -11.17 4.20 -25.23
N ALA A 444 -11.10 5.02 -26.29
CA ALA A 444 -10.48 4.60 -27.55
C ALA A 444 -8.98 4.31 -27.38
N ILE A 445 -8.26 5.18 -26.64
CA ILE A 445 -6.85 5.00 -26.29
C ILE A 445 -6.67 3.76 -25.39
N ARG A 446 -7.55 3.54 -24.41
CA ARG A 446 -7.55 2.32 -23.59
C ARG A 446 -7.64 1.06 -24.45
N GLU A 447 -8.64 0.98 -25.33
CA GLU A 447 -8.83 -0.17 -26.21
C GLU A 447 -7.67 -0.35 -27.18
N TYR A 448 -7.08 0.74 -27.66
CA TYR A 448 -5.86 0.70 -28.47
C TYR A 448 -4.69 0.08 -27.69
N MET A 449 -4.36 0.59 -26.50
CA MET A 449 -3.30 0.03 -25.65
C MET A 449 -3.55 -1.45 -25.33
N PHE A 450 -4.81 -1.84 -25.09
CA PHE A 450 -5.18 -3.24 -24.86
C PHE A 450 -4.87 -4.12 -26.08
N ARG A 451 -5.18 -3.65 -27.30
CA ARG A 451 -4.82 -4.34 -28.55
C ARG A 451 -3.31 -4.42 -28.77
N VAL A 452 -2.56 -3.37 -28.45
CA VAL A 452 -1.09 -3.39 -28.52
C VAL A 452 -0.52 -4.43 -27.55
N ASN A 453 -1.03 -4.53 -26.32
CA ASN A 453 -0.60 -5.58 -25.38
C ASN A 453 -0.87 -7.00 -25.91
N LEU A 454 -2.07 -7.24 -26.45
CA LEU A 454 -2.40 -8.51 -27.09
C LEU A 454 -1.39 -8.84 -28.21
N LYS A 455 -1.01 -7.85 -29.01
CA LYS A 455 -0.04 -8.04 -30.08
C LYS A 455 1.37 -8.32 -29.54
N LEU A 456 1.82 -7.62 -28.51
CA LEU A 456 3.10 -7.89 -27.84
C LEU A 456 3.16 -9.33 -27.29
N ASN A 457 2.08 -9.81 -26.67
CA ASN A 457 1.99 -11.19 -26.19
C ASN A 457 2.10 -12.22 -27.34
N GLN A 458 1.47 -11.95 -28.49
CA GLN A 458 1.59 -12.81 -29.68
C GLN A 458 3.02 -12.85 -30.24
N LEU A 459 3.77 -11.75 -30.11
CA LEU A 459 5.10 -11.58 -30.68
C LEU A 459 6.26 -11.94 -29.73
N ARG A 460 5.98 -12.32 -28.48
CA ARG A 460 6.96 -12.48 -27.39
C ARG A 460 8.17 -13.35 -27.76
N ASN A 461 7.96 -14.43 -28.53
CA ASN A 461 9.00 -15.38 -28.94
C ASN A 461 9.31 -15.32 -30.45
N THR A 462 9.16 -14.14 -31.07
CA THR A 462 9.40 -13.94 -32.50
C THR A 462 10.45 -12.85 -32.73
N ASP A 463 11.04 -12.83 -33.93
CA ASP A 463 11.99 -11.81 -34.38
C ASP A 463 11.30 -10.49 -34.78
N THR A 464 9.99 -10.39 -34.61
CA THR A 464 9.20 -9.17 -34.85
C THR A 464 8.72 -8.60 -33.51
N ASP A 465 8.62 -7.28 -33.43
CA ASP A 465 8.10 -6.57 -32.27
C ASP A 465 7.28 -5.33 -32.68
N VAL A 466 6.52 -4.75 -31.75
CA VAL A 466 5.86 -3.45 -31.95
C VAL A 466 6.87 -2.35 -31.70
N THR A 467 7.30 -1.63 -32.73
CA THR A 467 8.38 -0.62 -32.63
C THR A 467 7.86 0.78 -32.37
N GLU A 468 6.63 1.10 -32.81
CA GLU A 468 5.97 2.40 -32.59
C GLU A 468 4.50 2.18 -32.22
N VAL A 469 4.02 2.96 -31.25
CA VAL A 469 2.58 3.02 -30.85
C VAL A 469 1.92 4.34 -31.24
N VAL A 470 2.72 5.30 -31.69
CA VAL A 470 2.29 6.55 -32.31
C VAL A 470 3.30 6.80 -33.44
N PRO A 471 2.85 7.12 -34.67
CA PRO A 471 3.75 7.47 -35.75
C PRO A 471 4.69 8.61 -35.35
N LEU A 472 5.99 8.43 -35.60
CA LEU A 472 7.01 9.43 -35.23
C LEU A 472 6.74 10.81 -35.83
N SER A 473 6.16 10.88 -37.02
CA SER A 473 5.80 12.15 -37.67
C SER A 473 4.79 12.95 -36.83
N LEU A 474 3.77 12.30 -36.28
CA LEU A 474 2.76 12.97 -35.45
C LEU A 474 3.36 13.52 -34.15
N ILE A 475 4.28 12.76 -33.53
CA ILE A 475 4.99 13.23 -32.33
C ILE A 475 5.84 14.47 -32.65
N LYS A 476 6.53 14.47 -33.80
CA LYS A 476 7.40 15.60 -34.22
C LYS A 476 6.61 16.82 -34.69
N GLU A 477 5.39 16.63 -35.20
CA GLU A 477 4.48 17.71 -35.58
C GLU A 477 3.99 18.50 -34.36
N ASP A 478 3.80 17.86 -33.21
CA ASP A 478 3.61 18.54 -31.92
C ASP A 478 4.96 19.04 -31.38
N THR A 479 5.40 20.20 -31.86
CA THR A 479 6.72 20.77 -31.54
C THR A 479 6.89 21.05 -30.05
N ASP A 480 5.81 21.39 -29.36
CA ASP A 480 5.79 21.70 -27.93
C ASP A 480 6.05 20.44 -27.10
N PHE A 481 5.36 19.35 -27.41
CA PHE A 481 5.62 18.04 -26.81
C PHE A 481 7.03 17.52 -27.17
N TYR A 482 7.40 17.57 -28.45
CA TYR A 482 8.68 17.07 -28.95
C TYR A 482 9.85 17.75 -28.26
N GLN A 483 9.86 19.09 -28.22
CA GLN A 483 10.94 19.85 -27.60
C GLN A 483 11.03 19.60 -26.09
N PHE A 484 9.89 19.47 -25.40
CA PHE A 484 9.89 19.12 -23.98
C PHE A 484 10.51 17.73 -23.75
N MET A 485 10.15 16.73 -24.57
CA MET A 485 10.71 15.38 -24.48
C MET A 485 12.23 15.38 -24.66
N VAL A 486 12.73 16.04 -25.70
CA VAL A 486 14.18 16.17 -25.96
C VAL A 486 14.87 16.81 -24.77
N ASN A 487 14.37 17.98 -24.32
CA ASN A 487 14.96 18.70 -23.20
C ASN A 487 14.97 17.86 -21.90
N SER A 488 13.90 17.12 -21.62
CA SER A 488 13.77 16.25 -20.45
C SER A 488 14.75 15.06 -20.49
N ASN A 489 14.93 14.46 -21.68
CA ASN A 489 15.90 13.38 -21.86
C ASN A 489 17.33 13.89 -21.68
N GLU A 490 17.70 14.95 -22.38
CA GLU A 490 19.04 15.51 -22.34
C GLU A 490 19.41 16.04 -20.95
N SER A 491 18.48 16.74 -20.29
CA SER A 491 18.70 17.23 -18.91
C SER A 491 18.97 16.07 -17.95
N LEU A 492 18.25 14.95 -18.08
CA LEU A 492 18.53 13.79 -17.23
C LEU A 492 19.87 13.12 -17.59
N CYS A 493 20.21 13.01 -18.88
CA CYS A 493 21.51 12.47 -19.31
C CYS A 493 22.66 13.26 -18.69
N VAL A 494 22.61 14.59 -18.72
CA VAL A 494 23.65 15.46 -18.12
C VAL A 494 23.79 15.20 -16.62
N VAL A 495 22.66 15.13 -15.89
CA VAL A 495 22.67 14.84 -14.45
C VAL A 495 23.24 13.44 -14.16
N GLN A 496 22.84 12.42 -14.93
CA GLN A 496 23.33 11.06 -14.76
C GLN A 496 24.82 10.95 -15.08
N ILE A 497 25.30 11.57 -16.17
CA ILE A 497 26.72 11.58 -16.55
C ILE A 497 27.56 12.17 -15.42
N LYS A 498 27.16 13.32 -14.86
CA LYS A 498 27.83 13.93 -13.70
C LYS A 498 27.79 13.01 -12.48
N ALA A 499 26.65 12.40 -12.17
CA ALA A 499 26.52 11.49 -11.04
C ALA A 499 27.34 10.20 -11.19
N LEU A 500 27.42 9.63 -12.39
CA LEU A 500 28.27 8.47 -12.71
C LEU A 500 29.75 8.84 -12.59
N ALA A 501 30.17 9.97 -13.16
CA ALA A 501 31.54 10.49 -13.00
C ALA A 501 31.90 10.75 -11.53
N LYS A 502 30.95 11.26 -10.74
CA LYS A 502 31.11 11.44 -9.29
C LYS A 502 31.28 10.10 -8.56
N ILE A 503 30.46 9.08 -8.86
CA ILE A 503 30.64 7.74 -8.28
C ILE A 503 32.03 7.20 -8.63
N HIS A 504 32.45 7.30 -9.89
CA HIS A 504 33.78 6.89 -10.33
C HIS A 504 34.88 7.58 -9.50
N ALA A 505 34.80 8.91 -9.32
CA ALA A 505 35.75 9.64 -8.48
C ALA A 505 35.77 9.14 -7.02
N PHE A 506 34.62 8.78 -6.45
CA PHE A 506 34.53 8.23 -5.09
C PHE A 506 34.99 6.77 -4.98
N VAL A 507 35.00 6.01 -6.09
CA VAL A 507 35.63 4.68 -6.16
C VAL A 507 37.16 4.83 -6.16
N VAL A 508 37.68 5.80 -6.91
CA VAL A 508 39.12 6.08 -7.01
C VAL A 508 39.66 6.70 -5.72
N ASP A 509 38.95 7.68 -5.15
CA ASP A 509 39.30 8.36 -3.90
C ASP A 509 38.28 8.06 -2.79
N GLN A 510 38.66 7.15 -1.90
CA GLN A 510 37.84 6.72 -0.78
C GLN A 510 37.74 7.78 0.34
N THR A 511 38.50 8.88 0.27
CA THR A 511 38.44 9.98 1.26
C THR A 511 37.32 10.97 0.97
N LEU A 512 36.76 10.95 -0.25
CA LEU A 512 35.63 11.80 -0.64
C LEU A 512 34.36 11.40 0.11
N SER A 513 33.61 12.42 0.54
CA SER A 513 32.34 12.26 1.26
C SER A 513 31.40 13.44 1.04
N GLU A 514 30.09 13.17 1.06
CA GLU A 514 29.05 14.21 1.13
C GLU A 514 28.77 14.61 2.57
N THR A 515 29.20 15.81 2.97
CA THR A 515 29.15 16.26 4.37
C THR A 515 27.76 16.69 4.82
N ARG A 516 26.88 17.06 3.89
CA ARG A 516 25.53 17.61 4.18
C ARG A 516 24.41 16.57 4.22
N GLN A 517 24.70 15.28 4.06
CA GLN A 517 23.67 14.23 4.04
C GLN A 517 22.72 14.26 5.25
N ALA A 518 23.24 14.50 6.45
CA ALA A 518 22.43 14.54 7.67
C ALA A 518 21.52 15.77 7.75
N GLU A 519 22.01 16.93 7.30
CA GLU A 519 21.27 18.18 7.23
C GLU A 519 20.13 18.08 6.22
N ILE A 520 20.44 17.66 4.99
CA ILE A 520 19.48 17.51 3.89
C ILE A 520 18.38 16.53 4.27
N ARG A 521 18.72 15.40 4.90
CA ARG A 521 17.73 14.45 5.41
C ARG A 521 16.73 15.12 6.35
N LYS A 522 17.21 15.92 7.30
CA LYS A 522 16.35 16.62 8.26
C LYS A 522 15.44 17.64 7.57
N GLU A 523 15.97 18.37 6.59
CA GLU A 523 15.19 19.32 5.79
C GLU A 523 14.09 18.63 4.98
N CYS A 524 14.43 17.56 4.26
CA CYS A 524 13.48 16.76 3.47
C CYS A 524 12.36 16.20 4.34
N LEU A 525 12.70 15.54 5.45
CA LEU A 525 11.71 14.95 6.36
C LEU A 525 10.76 16.02 6.94
N LYS A 526 11.32 17.18 7.33
CA LYS A 526 10.52 18.32 7.80
C LYS A 526 9.60 18.85 6.71
N LEU A 527 10.12 19.06 5.50
CA LEU A 527 9.39 19.60 4.35
C LEU A 527 8.22 18.69 3.94
N TRP A 528 8.46 17.38 3.91
CA TRP A 528 7.45 16.39 3.54
C TRP A 528 6.52 16.00 4.70
N GLY A 529 6.74 16.55 5.89
CA GLY A 529 5.95 16.25 7.08
C GLY A 529 6.02 14.78 7.49
N VAL A 530 7.20 14.15 7.36
CA VAL A 530 7.51 12.79 7.81
C VAL A 530 8.31 12.88 9.11
N PRO A 531 7.93 12.15 10.18
CA PRO A 531 8.64 12.23 11.45
C PRO A 531 10.04 11.64 11.32
N ASP A 532 11.04 12.34 11.88
CA ASP A 532 12.40 11.84 11.98
C ASP A 532 12.53 10.84 13.14
N LYS A 533 12.07 9.62 12.89
CA LYS A 533 12.12 8.49 13.82
C LYS A 533 12.61 7.26 13.08
N ALA A 534 13.19 6.32 13.83
CA ALA A 534 13.45 4.99 13.30
C ALA A 534 12.12 4.27 13.02
N ARG A 535 12.12 3.37 12.03
CA ARG A 535 11.08 2.36 11.87
C ARG A 535 11.07 1.47 13.11
N VAL A 536 9.92 1.33 13.75
CA VAL A 536 9.76 0.53 14.96
C VAL A 536 8.55 -0.38 14.80
N THR A 537 8.74 -1.67 15.10
CA THR A 537 7.65 -2.64 15.14
C THR A 537 6.64 -2.21 16.20
N PRO A 538 5.32 -2.24 15.91
CA PRO A 538 4.29 -1.89 16.87
C PRO A 538 4.43 -2.69 18.18
N THR A 539 4.44 -2.02 19.32
CA THR A 539 4.49 -2.68 20.63
C THR A 539 3.22 -3.49 20.88
N SER A 540 3.37 -4.76 21.28
CA SER A 540 2.24 -5.57 21.73
C SER A 540 1.80 -5.13 23.12
N SER A 541 0.62 -4.53 23.23
CA SER A 541 -0.05 -4.26 24.49
C SER A 541 -1.06 -5.35 24.80
N ASP A 542 -1.24 -5.73 26.07
CA ASP A 542 -2.38 -6.59 26.43
C ASP A 542 -3.71 -5.84 26.21
N PRO A 543 -4.81 -6.56 25.91
CA PRO A 543 -6.09 -5.93 25.60
C PRO A 543 -6.64 -5.03 26.72
N LYS A 544 -6.38 -5.36 27.98
CA LYS A 544 -6.89 -4.60 29.12
C LYS A 544 -6.15 -3.26 29.21
N SER A 545 -4.82 -3.26 29.22
CA SER A 545 -4.03 -2.03 29.25
C SER A 545 -4.35 -1.14 28.05
N LYS A 546 -4.51 -1.74 26.87
CA LYS A 546 -4.86 -0.98 25.67
C LYS A 546 -6.24 -0.34 25.75
N PHE A 547 -7.23 -1.06 26.28
CA PHE A 547 -8.56 -0.49 26.53
C PHE A 547 -8.48 0.74 27.44
N TYR A 548 -7.74 0.67 28.55
CA TYR A 548 -7.55 1.80 29.47
C TYR A 548 -6.83 2.98 28.83
N GLU A 549 -5.80 2.73 28.02
CA GLU A 549 -5.11 3.76 27.21
C GLU A 549 -6.10 4.48 26.27
N LEU A 550 -6.88 3.70 25.51
CA LEU A 550 -7.84 4.19 24.52
C LEU A 550 -8.95 5.04 25.15
N ILE A 551 -9.47 4.64 26.31
CA ILE A 551 -10.46 5.44 27.05
C ILE A 551 -9.83 6.54 27.90
N LYS A 552 -8.49 6.73 27.85
CA LYS A 552 -7.74 7.72 28.64
C LYS A 552 -7.97 7.59 30.15
N ASN A 553 -8.06 6.36 30.65
CA ASN A 553 -8.40 6.05 32.05
C ASN A 553 -9.72 6.68 32.53
N SER A 554 -10.66 6.94 31.62
CA SER A 554 -12.02 7.36 31.97
C SER A 554 -12.75 6.27 32.75
N ASP A 555 -13.86 6.66 33.38
CA ASP A 555 -14.70 5.76 34.16
C ASP A 555 -15.25 4.59 33.32
N VAL A 556 -14.91 3.37 33.74
CA VAL A 556 -15.35 2.11 33.10
C VAL A 556 -16.81 1.82 33.43
N GLU A 557 -17.37 2.42 34.48
CA GLU A 557 -18.76 2.22 34.87
C GLU A 557 -19.74 2.67 33.79
N SER A 558 -19.38 3.66 32.96
CA SER A 558 -20.22 4.10 31.85
C SER A 558 -20.52 2.98 30.84
N PHE A 559 -19.66 1.96 30.75
CA PHE A 559 -19.83 0.80 29.87
C PHE A 559 -20.75 -0.27 30.46
N GLN A 560 -20.93 -0.29 31.79
CA GLN A 560 -21.67 -1.31 32.54
C GLN A 560 -23.18 -1.04 32.65
N THR A 561 -23.68 -0.04 31.92
CA THR A 561 -25.07 0.38 32.08
C THR A 561 -26.05 -0.72 31.67
N LYS A 562 -26.91 -1.11 32.63
CA LYS A 562 -27.98 -2.10 32.42
C LYS A 562 -28.96 -1.58 31.37
N LEU A 563 -29.31 -2.48 30.45
CA LEU A 563 -30.29 -2.21 29.41
C LEU A 563 -31.67 -2.01 30.03
N THR A 564 -32.34 -0.89 29.73
CA THR A 564 -33.67 -0.62 30.26
C THR A 564 -34.71 -1.31 29.37
N PRO A 565 -35.55 -2.23 29.89
CA PRO A 565 -36.60 -2.83 29.09
C PRO A 565 -37.67 -1.80 28.70
N LEU A 566 -38.15 -1.88 27.46
CA LEU A 566 -39.31 -1.11 27.01
C LEU A 566 -40.59 -1.81 27.46
N THR A 567 -41.29 -1.21 28.42
CA THR A 567 -42.55 -1.63 29.00
C THR A 567 -43.52 -0.46 28.92
N SER A 568 -44.81 -0.66 29.20
CA SER A 568 -45.80 0.42 29.16
C SER A 568 -45.38 1.62 30.02
N THR A 569 -44.76 1.39 31.19
CA THR A 569 -44.27 2.46 32.08
C THR A 569 -43.04 3.19 31.54
N SER A 570 -42.11 2.50 30.88
CA SER A 570 -40.93 3.16 30.31
C SER A 570 -41.21 3.81 28.96
N LEU A 571 -42.20 3.33 28.21
CA LEU A 571 -42.69 3.94 26.98
C LEU A 571 -43.18 5.38 27.22
N GLU A 572 -43.87 5.64 28.33
CA GLU A 572 -44.33 6.98 28.71
C GLU A 572 -43.20 8.02 28.88
N LYS A 573 -41.95 7.57 29.04
CA LYS A 573 -40.76 8.44 29.15
C LYS A 573 -40.24 8.88 27.78
N LEU A 574 -40.62 8.21 26.68
CA LEU A 574 -40.21 8.52 25.31
C LEU A 574 -41.03 9.66 24.65
N ARG A 575 -41.37 10.72 25.40
CA ARG A 575 -42.28 11.78 24.89
C ARG A 575 -41.71 12.58 23.72
N HIS A 576 -40.39 12.74 23.65
CA HIS A 576 -39.73 13.47 22.57
C HIS A 576 -39.28 12.51 21.46
N ILE A 577 -40.21 12.09 20.60
CA ILE A 577 -39.97 11.05 19.57
C ILE A 577 -38.78 11.39 18.66
N LEU A 578 -38.67 12.67 18.24
CA LEU A 578 -37.65 13.12 17.30
C LEU A 578 -36.21 13.02 17.83
N ASP A 579 -36.05 12.96 19.15
CA ASP A 579 -34.74 12.82 19.83
C ASP A 579 -34.17 11.41 19.70
N HIS A 580 -34.97 10.45 19.24
CA HIS A 580 -34.64 9.03 19.31
C HIS A 580 -34.41 8.42 17.92
N ARG A 581 -33.58 7.36 17.92
CA ARG A 581 -33.38 6.45 16.80
C ARG A 581 -33.66 5.03 17.25
N CYS A 582 -33.92 4.15 16.30
CA CYS A 582 -34.11 2.74 16.59
C CYS A 582 -33.31 1.82 15.68
N ILE A 583 -32.91 0.68 16.24
CA ILE A 583 -32.03 -0.31 15.61
C ILE A 583 -32.54 -1.71 15.92
N VAL A 584 -32.72 -2.54 14.90
CA VAL A 584 -33.17 -3.93 15.09
C VAL A 584 -32.06 -4.76 15.74
N GLY A 585 -32.34 -5.34 16.90
CA GLY A 585 -31.44 -6.24 17.61
C GLY A 585 -31.46 -7.65 17.03
N GLY A 586 -30.31 -8.31 17.02
CA GLY A 586 -30.13 -9.68 16.54
C GLY A 586 -29.29 -10.56 17.47
N GLY A 587 -28.83 -10.02 18.60
CA GLY A 587 -28.01 -10.71 19.58
C GLY A 587 -27.81 -9.86 20.83
N GLU A 588 -26.84 -10.25 21.65
CA GLU A 588 -26.42 -9.43 22.79
C GLU A 588 -25.40 -8.39 22.36
N GLN A 589 -25.57 -7.15 22.83
CA GLN A 589 -24.63 -6.07 22.62
C GLN A 589 -23.36 -6.31 23.45
N ILE A 590 -22.19 -6.27 22.79
CA ILE A 590 -20.86 -6.43 23.38
C ILE A 590 -19.92 -5.33 22.89
N PHE A 591 -18.75 -5.22 23.52
CA PHE A 591 -17.66 -4.36 23.05
C PHE A 591 -16.62 -5.18 22.31
N LEU A 592 -16.12 -4.65 21.21
CA LEU A 592 -15.07 -5.25 20.39
C LEU A 592 -13.86 -4.32 20.37
N LEU A 593 -12.69 -4.86 20.69
CA LEU A 593 -11.39 -4.18 20.66
C LEU A 593 -10.49 -4.87 19.63
N SER A 594 -9.91 -4.11 18.70
CA SER A 594 -8.87 -4.60 17.79
C SER A 594 -7.50 -4.05 18.18
N LEU A 595 -6.52 -4.95 18.24
CA LEU A 595 -5.09 -4.64 18.36
C LEU A 595 -4.36 -4.73 17.02
N GLY A 596 -5.10 -4.85 15.91
CA GLY A 596 -4.55 -5.00 14.55
C GLY A 596 -4.66 -6.42 14.03
N LYS A 597 -4.76 -6.55 12.71
CA LYS A 597 -4.89 -7.80 11.96
C LYS A 597 -6.01 -8.64 12.56
N SER A 598 -5.74 -9.90 12.86
CA SER A 598 -6.68 -10.85 13.48
C SER A 598 -6.72 -10.81 15.02
N GLN A 599 -6.03 -9.86 15.66
CA GLN A 599 -6.03 -9.72 17.12
C GLN A 599 -7.27 -8.93 17.58
N ILE A 600 -8.41 -9.63 17.57
CA ILE A 600 -9.72 -9.08 17.91
C ILE A 600 -10.20 -9.70 19.22
N TYR A 601 -10.66 -8.86 20.13
CA TYR A 601 -11.12 -9.24 21.46
C TYR A 601 -12.51 -8.69 21.73
N ILE A 602 -13.27 -9.41 22.54
CA ILE A 602 -14.62 -9.03 22.95
C ILE A 602 -14.75 -8.96 24.48
N TRP A 603 -15.61 -8.06 24.94
CA TRP A 603 -15.97 -7.89 26.34
C TRP A 603 -17.46 -7.64 26.48
N GLU A 604 -18.12 -8.36 27.40
CA GLU A 604 -19.58 -8.26 27.64
C GLU A 604 -20.00 -7.02 28.44
N GLY A 605 -19.06 -6.10 28.74
CA GLY A 605 -19.37 -4.90 29.52
C GLY A 605 -19.57 -5.16 31.02
N LYS A 606 -19.05 -6.27 31.57
CA LYS A 606 -19.14 -6.65 32.99
C LYS A 606 -17.82 -6.49 33.74
N LEU A 607 -17.84 -6.14 35.03
CA LEU A 607 -16.65 -6.16 35.88
C LEU A 607 -16.37 -7.54 36.48
N PRO A 608 -15.07 -7.87 36.72
CA PRO A 608 -13.88 -7.12 36.30
C PRO A 608 -13.69 -7.16 34.77
N VAL A 609 -13.06 -6.14 34.18
CA VAL A 609 -12.80 -6.06 32.73
C VAL A 609 -12.00 -7.28 32.28
N ARG A 610 -12.63 -8.13 31.47
CA ARG A 610 -12.06 -9.37 30.93
C ARG A 610 -12.31 -9.44 29.43
N TRP A 611 -11.24 -9.27 28.67
CA TRP A 611 -11.23 -9.39 27.21
C TRP A 611 -10.98 -10.85 26.81
N ARG A 612 -11.87 -11.41 25.98
CA ARG A 612 -11.72 -12.74 25.39
C ARG A 612 -11.39 -12.59 23.91
N LYS A 613 -10.40 -13.34 23.41
CA LYS A 613 -10.09 -13.36 21.99
C LYS A 613 -11.27 -13.93 21.19
N LEU A 614 -11.60 -13.30 20.06
CA LEU A 614 -12.64 -13.79 19.17
C LEU A 614 -12.07 -14.92 18.29
N GLU A 615 -12.24 -16.16 18.75
CA GLU A 615 -11.77 -17.34 18.04
C GLU A 615 -12.69 -17.75 16.88
N SER A 616 -12.17 -18.50 15.91
CA SER A 616 -12.92 -19.03 14.77
C SER A 616 -13.67 -17.98 13.93
N PHE A 617 -13.13 -16.75 13.88
CA PHE A 617 -13.69 -15.62 13.14
C PHE A 617 -12.60 -15.01 12.25
N LYS A 618 -12.73 -15.15 10.94
CA LYS A 618 -11.81 -14.60 9.94
C LYS A 618 -12.14 -13.13 9.67
N LEU A 619 -11.78 -12.26 10.60
CA LEU A 619 -11.94 -10.81 10.47
C LEU A 619 -10.60 -10.14 10.75
N GLU A 620 -10.34 -9.07 10.00
CA GLU A 620 -9.17 -8.21 10.21
C GLU A 620 -9.65 -6.79 10.44
N LEU A 621 -9.12 -6.13 11.45
CA LEU A 621 -9.44 -4.74 11.76
C LEU A 621 -8.18 -3.99 12.15
N PRO A 622 -8.01 -2.72 11.73
CA PRO A 622 -6.94 -1.86 12.19
C PRO A 622 -6.82 -1.81 13.71
N ARG A 623 -5.57 -1.71 14.21
CA ARG A 623 -5.29 -1.45 15.63
C ARG A 623 -5.98 -0.17 16.11
N ASP A 624 -6.09 -0.03 17.42
CA ASP A 624 -6.70 1.14 18.07
C ASP A 624 -8.17 1.34 17.68
N THR A 625 -8.91 0.23 17.54
CA THR A 625 -10.32 0.25 17.16
C THR A 625 -11.17 -0.30 18.32
N LEU A 626 -12.15 0.48 18.77
CA LEU A 626 -13.11 0.11 19.82
C LEU A 626 -14.54 0.37 19.32
N LEU A 627 -15.34 -0.68 19.25
CA LEU A 627 -16.70 -0.67 18.71
C LEU A 627 -17.69 -1.27 19.71
N SER A 628 -18.94 -0.80 19.67
CA SER A 628 -20.08 -1.51 20.23
C SER A 628 -20.73 -2.33 19.13
N VAL A 629 -20.90 -3.63 19.34
CA VAL A 629 -21.30 -4.57 18.28
C VAL A 629 -22.27 -5.64 18.79
N GLU A 630 -22.90 -6.34 17.87
CA GLU A 630 -23.53 -7.66 18.07
C GLU A 630 -22.84 -8.68 17.17
N ILE A 631 -22.72 -9.93 17.61
CA ILE A 631 -22.35 -11.05 16.73
C ILE A 631 -23.65 -11.70 16.26
N VAL A 632 -23.92 -11.61 14.96
CA VAL A 632 -25.19 -12.02 14.35
C VAL A 632 -24.96 -13.16 13.37
N GLN A 633 -25.81 -14.18 13.39
CA GLN A 633 -25.82 -15.23 12.38
C GLN A 633 -26.69 -14.79 11.20
N GLU A 634 -26.05 -14.42 10.10
CA GLU A 634 -26.71 -14.11 8.84
C GLU A 634 -27.07 -15.40 8.09
N LEU A 635 -28.25 -15.40 7.49
CA LEU A 635 -28.85 -16.49 6.76
C LEU A 635 -29.09 -16.06 5.31
N LYS A 636 -28.75 -16.92 4.36
CA LYS A 636 -29.05 -16.73 2.93
C LYS A 636 -29.81 -17.94 2.39
N GLY A 637 -30.95 -17.70 1.77
CA GLY A 637 -31.91 -18.74 1.34
C GLY A 637 -32.66 -19.39 2.52
N GLU A 638 -33.47 -20.40 2.20
CA GLU A 638 -34.38 -21.07 3.16
C GLU A 638 -34.27 -22.60 3.10
N GLY A 639 -34.78 -23.26 4.14
CA GLY A 639 -34.87 -24.72 4.20
C GLY A 639 -33.50 -25.42 4.13
N LYS A 640 -33.41 -26.49 3.33
CA LYS A 640 -32.19 -27.33 3.24
C LYS A 640 -31.00 -26.63 2.57
N ALA A 641 -31.25 -25.69 1.66
CA ALA A 641 -30.23 -24.96 0.91
C ALA A 641 -29.72 -23.71 1.63
N GLN A 642 -30.28 -23.39 2.81
CA GLN A 642 -29.90 -22.23 3.61
C GLN A 642 -28.42 -22.26 4.01
N ARG A 643 -27.70 -21.18 3.72
CA ARG A 643 -26.32 -20.93 4.16
C ARG A 643 -26.31 -20.04 5.39
N ARG A 644 -25.34 -20.26 6.27
CA ARG A 644 -25.16 -19.50 7.51
C ARG A 644 -23.76 -18.90 7.56
N ILE A 645 -23.66 -17.66 7.98
CA ILE A 645 -22.38 -16.99 8.21
C ILE A 645 -22.49 -16.08 9.43
N ASN A 646 -21.52 -16.15 10.33
CA ASN A 646 -21.46 -15.22 11.45
C ASN A 646 -20.86 -13.90 10.97
N ALA A 647 -21.47 -12.79 11.37
CA ALA A 647 -21.06 -11.43 11.02
C ALA A 647 -21.00 -10.55 12.28
N VAL A 648 -20.09 -9.58 12.27
CA VAL A 648 -20.07 -8.50 13.27
C VAL A 648 -20.99 -7.38 12.79
N HIS A 649 -22.02 -7.07 13.57
CA HIS A 649 -22.92 -5.95 13.31
C HIS A 649 -22.59 -4.81 14.26
N VAL A 650 -22.06 -3.70 13.74
CA VAL A 650 -21.69 -2.50 14.50
C VAL A 650 -22.96 -1.74 14.89
N MET A 651 -23.12 -1.51 16.19
CA MET A 651 -24.21 -0.75 16.79
C MET A 651 -23.83 0.71 17.02
N ASP A 652 -22.58 0.96 17.42
CA ASP A 652 -22.01 2.30 17.60
C ASP A 652 -20.48 2.24 17.52
N ALA A 653 -19.82 3.35 17.20
CA ALA A 653 -18.37 3.47 17.13
C ALA A 653 -17.86 4.36 18.26
N LEU A 654 -16.79 3.93 18.93
CA LEU A 654 -16.17 4.71 19.99
C LEU A 654 -14.81 5.23 19.52
N ILE A 655 -13.97 4.35 18.98
CA ILE A 655 -12.63 4.71 18.49
C ILE A 655 -12.37 3.98 17.18
N LEU A 656 -11.95 4.73 16.16
CA LEU A 656 -11.68 4.22 14.81
C LEU A 656 -10.22 4.47 14.45
N ASN A 657 -9.40 3.42 14.48
CA ASN A 657 -7.96 3.49 14.23
C ASN A 657 -7.26 4.68 14.93
N GLY A 658 -7.50 4.79 16.25
CA GLY A 658 -6.96 5.83 17.14
C GLY A 658 -7.73 7.15 17.14
N THR A 659 -8.79 7.28 16.33
CA THR A 659 -9.65 8.48 16.30
C THR A 659 -10.80 8.31 17.29
N ASP A 660 -10.81 9.07 18.39
CA ASP A 660 -11.91 9.08 19.36
C ASP A 660 -13.13 9.83 18.79
N VAL A 661 -14.25 9.15 18.67
CA VAL A 661 -15.50 9.68 18.10
C VAL A 661 -16.64 9.72 19.10
N ARG A 662 -16.41 9.36 20.38
CA ARG A 662 -17.46 9.20 21.40
C ARG A 662 -18.30 10.45 21.62
N ASP A 663 -17.71 11.64 21.50
CA ASP A 663 -18.39 12.91 21.74
C ASP A 663 -19.15 13.45 20.51
N ARG A 664 -19.06 12.77 19.36
CA ARG A 664 -19.82 13.15 18.16
C ARG A 664 -21.28 12.76 18.31
N HIS A 665 -22.19 13.44 17.60
CA HIS A 665 -23.59 13.04 17.57
C HIS A 665 -23.75 11.60 17.06
N PHE A 666 -24.70 10.83 17.61
CA PHE A 666 -24.93 9.42 17.26
C PHE A 666 -24.92 9.16 15.74
N ASN A 667 -25.73 9.87 14.95
CA ASN A 667 -25.74 9.72 13.49
C ASN A 667 -24.38 9.95 12.82
N GLN A 668 -23.54 10.86 13.35
CA GLN A 668 -22.19 11.09 12.82
C GLN A 668 -21.28 9.90 13.15
N ARG A 669 -21.36 9.33 14.36
CA ARG A 669 -20.63 8.11 14.72
C ARG A 669 -20.99 6.94 13.81
N ILE A 670 -22.28 6.79 13.47
CA ILE A 670 -22.77 5.77 12.54
C ILE A 670 -22.23 5.99 11.12
N GLN A 671 -22.29 7.21 10.58
CA GLN A 671 -21.71 7.53 9.27
C GLN A 671 -20.19 7.27 9.23
N MET A 672 -19.48 7.61 10.32
CA MET A 672 -18.07 7.31 10.47
C MET A 672 -17.81 5.80 10.55
N ALA A 673 -18.64 5.05 11.27
CA ALA A 673 -18.58 3.59 11.31
C ALA A 673 -18.82 2.97 9.92
N GLU A 674 -19.77 3.49 9.15
CA GLU A 674 -20.07 3.02 7.78
C GLU A 674 -18.86 3.24 6.87
N LYS A 675 -18.26 4.44 6.92
CA LYS A 675 -17.04 4.76 6.19
C LYS A 675 -15.88 3.84 6.59
N PHE A 676 -15.69 3.60 7.88
CA PHE A 676 -14.65 2.71 8.40
C PHE A 676 -14.86 1.26 7.95
N VAL A 677 -16.09 0.74 8.08
CA VAL A 677 -16.45 -0.61 7.64
C VAL A 677 -16.23 -0.76 6.13
N LYS A 678 -16.55 0.26 5.34
CA LYS A 678 -16.27 0.28 3.90
C LYS A 678 -14.77 0.25 3.59
N ALA A 679 -13.93 0.86 4.42
CA ALA A 679 -12.49 0.89 4.24
C ALA A 679 -11.82 -0.47 4.56
N VAL A 680 -12.34 -1.21 5.55
CA VAL A 680 -11.82 -2.54 5.94
C VAL A 680 -12.46 -3.69 5.15
N ALA A 681 -13.57 -3.45 4.46
CA ALA A 681 -14.27 -4.48 3.69
C ALA A 681 -13.35 -5.07 2.60
N LYS A 682 -13.36 -6.40 2.46
CA LYS A 682 -12.59 -7.14 1.46
C LYS A 682 -13.50 -7.98 0.55
N PRO A 683 -14.22 -7.38 -0.41
CA PRO A 683 -15.16 -8.10 -1.26
C PRO A 683 -14.54 -9.24 -2.10
N SER A 684 -13.24 -9.20 -2.39
CA SER A 684 -12.54 -10.30 -3.06
C SER A 684 -12.29 -11.53 -2.18
N ARG A 685 -12.58 -11.43 -0.88
CA ARG A 685 -12.35 -12.47 0.14
C ARG A 685 -13.66 -13.03 0.69
N PRO A 686 -14.36 -13.91 -0.07
CA PRO A 686 -15.62 -14.51 0.40
C PRO A 686 -15.42 -15.46 1.59
N ASP A 687 -14.18 -15.86 1.88
CA ASP A 687 -13.84 -16.69 3.03
C ASP A 687 -13.79 -15.92 4.36
N MET A 688 -13.77 -14.59 4.33
CA MET A 688 -13.75 -13.74 5.52
C MET A 688 -15.15 -13.52 6.09
N ASN A 689 -15.22 -13.37 7.41
CA ASN A 689 -16.45 -13.04 8.10
C ASN A 689 -16.80 -11.55 7.90
N PRO A 690 -18.07 -11.21 7.58
CA PRO A 690 -18.46 -9.83 7.33
C PRO A 690 -18.45 -8.98 8.60
N ILE A 691 -18.12 -7.70 8.44
CA ILE A 691 -18.47 -6.63 9.37
C ILE A 691 -19.40 -5.64 8.66
N ARG A 692 -20.47 -5.22 9.35
CA ARG A 692 -21.52 -4.35 8.79
C ARG A 692 -21.99 -3.37 9.86
N VAL A 693 -22.44 -2.19 9.47
CA VAL A 693 -23.12 -1.28 10.40
C VAL A 693 -24.61 -1.57 10.36
N LYS A 694 -25.26 -1.63 11.53
CA LYS A 694 -26.71 -1.81 11.58
C LYS A 694 -27.43 -0.61 11.01
N GLU A 695 -28.55 -0.87 10.35
CA GLU A 695 -29.40 0.20 9.87
C GLU A 695 -30.06 0.94 11.04
N VAL A 696 -29.94 2.25 10.99
CA VAL A 696 -30.51 3.17 11.96
C VAL A 696 -31.76 3.79 11.36
N TYR A 697 -32.87 3.63 12.06
CA TYR A 697 -34.14 4.25 11.72
C TYR A 697 -34.42 5.41 12.64
N ARG A 698 -35.14 6.41 12.11
CA ARG A 698 -35.78 7.42 12.95
C ARG A 698 -36.94 6.77 13.67
N LEU A 699 -37.16 7.11 14.95
CA LEU A 699 -38.22 6.48 15.73
C LEU A 699 -39.60 6.77 15.12
N GLU A 700 -39.80 7.97 14.59
CA GLU A 700 -41.02 8.36 13.89
C GLU A 700 -41.23 7.64 12.54
N GLU A 701 -40.22 6.96 12.00
CA GLU A 701 -40.29 6.19 10.76
C GLU A 701 -40.18 4.68 11.03
N MET A 702 -40.41 4.24 12.26
CA MET A 702 -40.17 2.85 12.68
C MET A 702 -41.06 1.83 11.95
N GLU A 703 -42.17 2.26 11.33
CA GLU A 703 -43.01 1.41 10.49
C GLU A 703 -42.23 0.72 9.37
N LYS A 704 -41.19 1.39 8.84
CA LYS A 704 -40.29 0.85 7.80
C LYS A 704 -39.57 -0.43 8.22
N ILE A 705 -39.41 -0.66 9.53
CA ILE A 705 -38.78 -1.87 10.06
C ILE A 705 -39.71 -3.06 9.88
N PHE A 706 -41.00 -2.91 10.18
CA PHE A 706 -41.96 -4.03 10.14
C PHE A 706 -42.23 -4.52 8.72
N VAL A 707 -42.10 -3.65 7.71
CA VAL A 707 -42.19 -4.02 6.28
C VAL A 707 -41.10 -5.02 5.87
N ARG A 708 -40.00 -5.10 6.64
CA ARG A 708 -38.85 -5.98 6.36
C ARG A 708 -38.85 -7.25 7.21
N LEU A 709 -39.89 -7.44 8.02
CA LEU A 709 -40.09 -8.65 8.78
C LEU A 709 -40.84 -9.67 7.95
N GLU A 710 -40.30 -10.89 7.89
CA GLU A 710 -40.86 -11.98 7.12
C GLU A 710 -40.79 -13.27 7.94
N MET A 711 -41.78 -14.16 7.77
CA MET A 711 -41.74 -15.49 8.36
C MET A 711 -41.01 -16.45 7.42
N LYS A 712 -39.80 -16.89 7.79
CA LYS A 712 -38.95 -17.75 6.94
C LYS A 712 -38.68 -19.11 7.56
N VAL A 713 -38.58 -20.16 6.73
CA VAL A 713 -38.26 -21.51 7.22
C VAL A 713 -36.75 -21.66 7.37
N THR A 714 -36.27 -21.63 8.61
CA THR A 714 -34.85 -21.83 8.91
C THR A 714 -34.46 -23.30 8.97
N LYS A 715 -33.20 -23.62 8.63
CA LYS A 715 -32.67 -24.98 8.82
C LYS A 715 -32.79 -25.38 10.29
N SER A 716 -33.24 -26.61 10.56
CA SER A 716 -33.46 -27.15 11.91
C SER A 716 -34.66 -26.59 12.69
N SER A 717 -35.55 -25.78 12.09
CA SER A 717 -36.80 -25.38 12.76
C SER A 717 -37.94 -26.40 12.64
N GLY A 718 -37.69 -27.59 12.08
CA GLY A 718 -38.73 -28.60 11.87
C GLY A 718 -39.84 -28.18 10.89
N GLY A 719 -39.56 -27.21 10.01
CA GLY A 719 -40.54 -26.65 9.08
C GLY A 719 -41.35 -25.48 9.65
N ILE A 720 -41.17 -25.13 10.93
CA ILE A 720 -41.86 -23.99 11.55
C ILE A 720 -41.18 -22.70 11.09
N PRO A 721 -41.91 -21.75 10.45
CA PRO A 721 -41.37 -20.45 10.08
C PRO A 721 -40.97 -19.64 11.32
N ARG A 722 -39.88 -18.88 11.23
CA ARG A 722 -39.41 -17.96 12.27
C ARG A 722 -39.39 -16.54 11.74
N LEU A 723 -39.72 -15.59 12.61
CA LEU A 723 -39.60 -14.17 12.32
C LEU A 723 -38.16 -13.86 11.91
N SER A 724 -37.99 -13.23 10.76
CA SER A 724 -36.70 -12.90 10.17
C SER A 724 -36.72 -11.44 9.71
N TYR A 725 -35.62 -10.73 9.92
CA TYR A 725 -35.43 -9.37 9.42
C TYR A 725 -34.48 -9.40 8.22
N THR A 726 -34.96 -8.98 7.06
CA THR A 726 -34.19 -8.99 5.81
C THR A 726 -33.37 -7.71 5.68
N GLY A 727 -32.06 -7.85 5.47
CA GLY A 727 -31.06 -6.78 5.27
C GLY A 727 -31.21 -6.07 3.92
N ARG A 728 -30.24 -5.22 3.55
CA ARG A 728 -30.24 -4.54 2.23
C ARG A 728 -29.87 -5.49 1.08
N ASP A 729 -29.19 -6.57 1.42
CA ASP A 729 -28.89 -7.68 0.53
C ASP A 729 -29.89 -8.82 0.73
N ASP A 730 -29.68 -9.93 0.03
CA ASP A 730 -30.52 -11.13 0.13
C ASP A 730 -30.30 -11.96 1.41
N ARG A 731 -29.66 -11.36 2.42
CA ARG A 731 -29.39 -11.98 3.72
C ARG A 731 -30.37 -11.48 4.77
N HIS A 732 -30.71 -12.35 5.71
CA HIS A 732 -31.57 -12.05 6.85
C HIS A 732 -30.97 -12.60 8.13
N PHE A 733 -31.47 -12.15 9.27
CA PHE A 733 -31.16 -12.73 10.57
C PHE A 733 -32.44 -12.82 11.42
N LEU A 734 -32.39 -13.59 12.51
CA LEU A 734 -33.50 -13.71 13.45
C LEU A 734 -33.44 -12.54 14.43
N PRO A 735 -34.37 -11.57 14.38
CA PRO A 735 -34.34 -10.42 15.26
C PRO A 735 -34.75 -10.83 16.68
N THR A 736 -34.13 -10.19 17.67
CA THR A 736 -34.42 -10.39 19.11
C THR A 736 -35.28 -9.27 19.69
N GLY A 737 -35.36 -8.13 19.00
CA GLY A 737 -36.06 -6.95 19.48
C GLY A 737 -35.63 -5.67 18.80
N LEU A 738 -35.94 -4.53 19.41
CA LEU A 738 -35.63 -3.20 18.91
C LEU A 738 -34.97 -2.36 20.00
N TYR A 739 -33.80 -1.80 19.73
CA TYR A 739 -33.18 -0.78 20.57
C TYR A 739 -33.78 0.59 20.23
N VAL A 740 -34.05 1.39 21.26
CA VAL A 740 -34.40 2.82 21.13
C VAL A 740 -33.30 3.63 21.81
N VAL A 741 -32.62 4.46 21.03
CA VAL A 741 -31.41 5.19 21.42
C VAL A 741 -31.70 6.69 21.40
N LYS A 742 -31.46 7.37 22.52
CA LYS A 742 -31.53 8.83 22.61
C LYS A 742 -30.32 9.46 21.93
N THR A 743 -30.55 10.44 21.06
CA THR A 743 -29.50 11.10 20.25
C THR A 743 -29.32 12.59 20.52
N VAL A 744 -30.26 13.19 21.26
CA VAL A 744 -30.20 14.59 21.67
C VAL A 744 -29.96 14.68 23.17
N ASN A 745 -29.03 15.53 23.57
CA ASN A 745 -28.62 15.70 24.96
C ASN A 745 -29.42 16.80 25.66
N GLU A 746 -29.62 16.65 26.96
CA GLU A 746 -30.24 17.69 27.79
C GLU A 746 -29.41 18.98 27.80
N PRO A 747 -30.02 20.18 27.90
CA PRO A 747 -31.46 20.44 28.01
C PRO A 747 -32.19 20.57 26.66
N TRP A 748 -31.59 20.12 25.56
CA TRP A 748 -32.16 20.25 24.22
C TRP A 748 -33.14 19.14 23.88
N THR A 749 -34.07 19.45 22.99
CA THR A 749 -34.97 18.47 22.34
C THR A 749 -35.27 18.93 20.92
N MET A 750 -35.59 18.00 20.03
CA MET A 750 -36.05 18.27 18.68
C MET A 750 -37.56 18.40 18.63
N ALA A 751 -38.02 19.41 17.91
CA ALA A 751 -39.43 19.65 17.59
C ALA A 751 -39.61 19.89 16.08
N TYR A 752 -40.84 19.85 15.61
CA TYR A 752 -41.20 20.14 14.22
C TYR A 752 -41.98 21.46 14.15
N SER A 753 -41.59 22.35 13.24
CA SER A 753 -42.32 23.61 13.02
C SER A 753 -43.32 23.45 11.89
N LYS A 754 -44.62 23.66 12.18
CA LYS A 754 -45.68 23.67 11.17
C LYS A 754 -45.52 24.80 10.16
N ASN A 755 -45.04 25.96 10.60
CA ASN A 755 -44.90 27.15 9.77
C ASN A 755 -43.76 26.99 8.76
N SER A 756 -42.59 26.54 9.21
CA SER A 756 -41.43 26.36 8.33
C SER A 756 -41.35 24.98 7.70
N LYS A 757 -42.17 24.01 8.16
CA LYS A 757 -42.12 22.59 7.78
C LYS A 757 -40.75 21.94 8.00
N MET A 758 -40.00 22.43 8.98
CA MET A 758 -38.64 21.95 9.30
C MET A 758 -38.53 21.53 10.77
N LYS A 759 -37.63 20.58 11.04
CA LYS A 759 -37.24 20.21 12.42
C LYS A 759 -36.29 21.27 12.97
N PHE A 760 -36.40 21.58 14.26
CA PHE A 760 -35.55 22.51 14.97
C PHE A 760 -35.19 21.98 16.36
N PHE A 761 -34.13 22.50 16.96
CA PHE A 761 -33.72 22.23 18.32
C PHE A 761 -34.28 23.31 19.25
N PHE A 762 -34.90 22.88 20.34
CA PHE A 762 -35.48 23.72 21.37
C PHE A 762 -34.77 23.48 22.70
N ASN A 763 -34.32 24.54 23.35
CA ASN A 763 -33.72 24.48 24.68
C ASN A 763 -34.83 24.54 25.73
N LYS A 764 -35.02 23.48 26.50
CA LYS A 764 -36.09 23.41 27.50
C LYS A 764 -35.89 24.41 28.65
N THR A 765 -34.65 24.82 28.91
CA THR A 765 -34.28 25.74 30.00
C THR A 765 -34.33 27.19 29.55
N THR A 766 -33.63 27.56 28.47
CA THR A 766 -33.56 28.96 28.01
C THR A 766 -34.75 29.37 27.13
N LYS A 767 -35.51 28.39 26.62
CA LYS A 767 -36.62 28.57 25.65
C LYS A 767 -36.16 29.03 24.26
N ASP A 768 -34.86 28.98 23.98
CA ASP A 768 -34.32 29.31 22.65
C ASP A 768 -34.58 28.20 21.63
N SER A 769 -34.73 28.60 20.36
CA SER A 769 -34.91 27.68 19.22
C SER A 769 -33.88 27.95 18.14
N THR A 770 -33.35 26.89 17.52
CA THR A 770 -32.43 27.00 16.37
C THR A 770 -32.63 25.85 15.40
N TYR A 771 -32.42 26.11 14.10
CA TYR A 771 -32.47 25.08 13.06
C TYR A 771 -31.14 24.34 12.90
N GLU A 772 -30.03 24.95 13.34
CA GLU A 772 -28.72 24.31 13.37
C GLU A 772 -28.51 23.60 14.71
N MET A 773 -27.94 22.39 14.67
CA MET A 773 -27.68 21.60 15.88
C MET A 773 -26.65 22.30 16.79
N PRO A 774 -27.03 22.69 18.02
CA PRO A 774 -26.08 23.19 19.01
C PRO A 774 -25.02 22.15 19.34
N ALA A 775 -23.78 22.59 19.59
CA ALA A 775 -22.68 21.68 19.90
C ALA A 775 -22.95 20.79 21.13
N ASN A 776 -23.63 21.33 22.15
CA ASN A 776 -24.01 20.61 23.37
C ASN A 776 -25.32 19.81 23.25
N ALA A 777 -26.05 19.91 22.13
CA ALA A 777 -27.25 19.11 21.87
C ALA A 777 -26.91 17.68 21.38
N ALA A 778 -25.67 17.44 20.94
CA ALA A 778 -25.25 16.11 20.50
C ALA A 778 -25.09 15.16 21.70
N ALA A 779 -25.87 14.07 21.76
CA ALA A 779 -25.69 13.05 22.79
C ALA A 779 -24.39 12.27 22.55
N PRO A 780 -23.45 12.27 23.52
CA PRO A 780 -22.23 11.46 23.43
C PRO A 780 -22.57 9.98 23.62
N PHE A 781 -21.61 9.11 23.30
CA PHE A 781 -21.75 7.66 23.42
C PHE A 781 -22.23 7.24 24.81
N SER A 782 -21.70 7.84 25.88
CA SER A 782 -22.07 7.52 27.26
C SER A 782 -23.58 7.71 27.51
N VAL A 783 -24.17 8.78 27.01
CA VAL A 783 -25.62 9.05 27.11
C VAL A 783 -26.42 8.09 26.24
N CYS A 784 -26.02 7.93 24.96
CA CYS A 784 -26.68 7.00 24.04
C CYS A 784 -26.70 5.57 24.58
N HIS A 785 -25.59 5.13 25.17
CA HIS A 785 -25.48 3.81 25.78
C HIS A 785 -26.30 3.75 27.07
N ALA A 786 -26.14 4.70 27.98
CA ALA A 786 -26.78 4.61 29.30
C ALA A 786 -28.32 4.71 29.26
N GLU A 787 -28.86 5.57 28.40
CA GLU A 787 -30.30 5.87 28.34
C GLU A 787 -31.07 5.05 27.28
N ARG A 788 -30.46 3.98 26.76
CA ARG A 788 -31.11 3.14 25.73
C ARG A 788 -32.18 2.21 26.31
N TYR A 789 -33.25 2.06 25.54
CA TYR A 789 -34.30 1.09 25.81
C TYR A 789 -34.20 -0.11 24.87
N PHE A 790 -34.69 -1.27 25.32
CA PHE A 790 -34.82 -2.45 24.47
C PHE A 790 -36.21 -3.05 24.55
N TRP A 791 -36.87 -3.12 23.41
CA TRP A 791 -38.15 -3.77 23.23
C TRP A 791 -37.92 -5.19 22.73
N ALA A 792 -38.01 -6.16 23.65
CA ALA A 792 -37.77 -7.56 23.34
C ALA A 792 -38.96 -8.18 22.58
N TRP A 793 -38.68 -8.85 21.47
CA TRP A 793 -39.70 -9.55 20.65
C TRP A 793 -39.77 -11.02 21.04
N VAL A 794 -40.34 -11.27 22.21
CA VAL A 794 -40.52 -12.60 22.80
C VAL A 794 -41.94 -13.13 22.57
N ASP A 795 -42.18 -14.39 22.91
CA ASP A 795 -43.53 -14.98 22.87
C ASP A 795 -44.55 -14.10 23.62
N GLY A 796 -45.68 -13.82 22.95
CA GLY A 796 -46.73 -12.91 23.44
C GLY A 796 -46.67 -11.50 22.86
N VAL A 797 -45.57 -11.13 22.17
CA VAL A 797 -45.44 -9.83 21.48
C VAL A 797 -45.77 -10.01 19.99
N ILE A 798 -46.75 -9.25 19.49
CA ILE A 798 -47.14 -9.26 18.07
C ILE A 798 -46.45 -8.11 17.35
N VAL A 799 -45.55 -8.43 16.41
CA VAL A 799 -44.83 -7.48 15.53
C VAL A 799 -44.98 -7.78 14.04
N HIS A 800 -45.57 -8.93 13.72
CA HIS A 800 -45.89 -9.36 12.35
C HIS A 800 -47.27 -10.03 12.35
N ASP A 801 -48.04 -9.83 11.28
CA ASP A 801 -49.46 -10.21 11.19
C ASP A 801 -49.71 -11.72 11.32
N SER A 802 -48.68 -12.55 11.10
CA SER A 802 -48.74 -14.00 11.30
C SER A 802 -48.65 -14.45 12.78
N GLN A 803 -48.35 -13.55 13.71
CA GLN A 803 -48.30 -13.88 15.14
C GLN A 803 -49.68 -13.68 15.78
N THR A 804 -50.22 -14.71 16.41
CA THR A 804 -51.59 -14.71 16.95
C THR A 804 -51.67 -14.74 18.47
N ARG A 805 -50.58 -15.16 19.15
CA ARG A 805 -50.53 -15.23 20.61
C ARG A 805 -50.11 -13.87 21.17
N MET A 806 -51.04 -13.21 21.86
CA MET A 806 -50.82 -11.93 22.53
C MET A 806 -50.76 -12.11 24.05
N ASP A 807 -49.82 -11.43 24.68
CA ASP A 807 -49.71 -11.27 26.13
C ASP A 807 -50.05 -9.82 26.48
N PRO A 808 -51.19 -9.55 27.16
CA PRO A 808 -51.65 -8.18 27.43
C PRO A 808 -50.68 -7.35 28.30
N GLU A 809 -49.76 -7.98 29.02
CA GLU A 809 -48.76 -7.28 29.83
C GLU A 809 -47.54 -6.82 29.02
N LYS A 810 -47.43 -7.24 27.75
CA LYS A 810 -46.33 -6.90 26.85
C LYS A 810 -46.77 -5.95 25.74
N LEU A 811 -45.87 -5.05 25.36
CA LEU A 811 -46.10 -4.12 24.26
C LEU A 811 -46.01 -4.84 22.91
N SER A 812 -47.08 -4.79 22.13
CA SER A 812 -47.12 -5.20 20.72
C SER A 812 -46.89 -4.00 19.78
N LYS A 813 -46.68 -4.27 18.50
CA LYS A 813 -46.41 -3.27 17.46
C LYS A 813 -47.44 -2.14 17.47
N ASP A 814 -48.72 -2.47 17.56
CA ASP A 814 -49.77 -1.46 17.48
C ASP A 814 -49.79 -0.53 18.71
N ASP A 815 -49.41 -1.03 19.89
CA ASP A 815 -49.26 -0.21 21.11
C ASP A 815 -48.15 0.83 20.92
N VAL A 816 -46.99 0.38 20.44
CA VAL A 816 -45.81 1.24 20.25
C VAL A 816 -46.04 2.22 19.11
N LEU A 817 -46.59 1.78 17.98
CA LEU A 817 -46.91 2.66 16.85
C LEU A 817 -47.96 3.71 17.23
N SER A 818 -49.01 3.32 17.95
CA SER A 818 -50.02 4.26 18.44
C SER A 818 -49.40 5.31 19.36
N PHE A 819 -48.52 4.91 20.28
CA PHE A 819 -47.80 5.83 21.15
C PHE A 819 -46.91 6.79 20.35
N VAL A 820 -46.13 6.25 19.41
CA VAL A 820 -45.25 7.07 18.55
C VAL A 820 -46.08 8.05 17.76
N HIS A 821 -47.17 7.64 17.11
CA HIS A 821 -48.03 8.55 16.35
C HIS A 821 -48.66 9.63 17.22
N GLN A 822 -49.14 9.30 18.41
CA GLN A 822 -49.73 10.26 19.35
C GLN A 822 -48.70 11.31 19.81
N ASN A 823 -47.47 10.90 20.08
CA ASN A 823 -46.40 11.77 20.60
C ASN A 823 -45.49 12.35 19.50
N HIS A 824 -45.63 11.88 18.27
CA HIS A 824 -45.00 12.45 17.08
C HIS A 824 -45.84 13.60 16.50
N GLN A 825 -47.11 13.76 16.91
CA GLN A 825 -48.00 14.77 16.34
C GLN A 825 -47.36 16.18 16.35
N PRO A 826 -47.48 16.91 15.23
CA PRO A 826 -46.64 18.03 14.84
C PRO A 826 -46.80 19.31 15.66
#